data_AF-F7PWA6-F1
#
_entry.id   AF-F7PWA6-F1
#
_cell.length_a   1.000
_cell.length_b   1.000
_cell.length_c   1.000
_cell.angle_alpha   90.00
_cell.angle_beta   90.00
_cell.angle_gamma   90.00
#
_symmetry.space_group_name_H-M   'P 1'
#
loop_
_entity.id
_entity.type
_entity.pdbx_description
1 polymer ?
#
loop_
_entity_poly.entity_id
_entity_poly.type
_entity_poly.pdbx_seq_one_letter_code
_entity_poly.pdbx_strand_id
1 'polypeptide(L)'
;MDLINYKKLLDISSIGYIYCKISWSSSGTIKGYTVVDTNRFFEQHFINSDHIEHSVLKSEYPTLIENLKQSIIAHYDSQFTVYSKNKRQWYDIRLTVLDHDIIVIHGRVSDRSNLSSPDEITIHDSVTVTIDKEEFIQSILLATNELLTNNDFNKSIIKSLSIVGNAIDIDQIYICKHDDAKRVINDLIEWTSNNPNIQFSEFDITKDNKHYKLLIEILNKKRFITAITKNIESEELKRLYVSKGIVSTFILPIFIKDTFWGFIAFNEYKYERSWFKQEIDLLKLFTESISKAIERKIDEDEKEYLSFHDTLTGLYNRRFFEREFKQVDTIQKMPISIIVADVNGLKLVNDAFGHVKGDQVLQAAAAIIKQECRESDIVARWGGDEFIILLPQTNSIEADRIIKRINQKASDTYVDSVFISISMASATKVNVNDDLNKVLKLAEDVMYKHKLVESASVRGKTINAIIHALHEKNKREEEHSKRVSALCGKIGTAMGLPEGDIRNLKTIGLLHDIGKIAISETILNKKGKLNTEEWNEIKRHSEIGYRILSCSNDMSEIAEYVLKHHERLDGTGYPNGIKGEDIPLLTRILSLADAYDAMTSARSYREPLDEYQIVRELVLNSCTQFDHNIARVHVEKVMKLPWYSVMYGVNNAVIETGSTFNPLQGITVYDSEDPNLSIHDIHIIGDVNTNKTGTYSLIYMIENRHGSIERIGRKVSVGKLTQTNIIKTECEKWKTIEIDGAEFKCSLKGHNIDLDITKGGSNSWSSQLVYPSIKLEKDKEYVIRFEALSDIKDKELFVSVGWLDVEHDYWHSFLKTSDNKFILSSYAQMYELIFKMDDNTYVDADLKFEFGTGGKGNICIKDVSILEFIR
;
A
#
# COMPACT_ATOMS: atom_id res chain seq x y z
N MET A 1 15.56 -8.87 71.84
CA MET A 1 16.50 -7.80 71.50
C MET A 1 16.39 -6.71 72.55
N ASP A 2 17.50 -6.35 73.19
CA ASP A 2 17.52 -5.30 74.21
C ASP A 2 17.23 -3.91 73.62
N LEU A 3 16.23 -3.22 74.18
CA LEU A 3 15.76 -1.88 73.79
C LEU A 3 16.87 -0.82 73.69
N ILE A 4 17.99 -1.05 74.39
CA ILE A 4 19.16 -0.16 74.42
C ILE A 4 19.83 -0.05 73.05
N ASN A 5 19.84 -1.12 72.24
CA ASN A 5 20.49 -1.11 70.92
C ASN A 5 19.69 -0.34 69.85
N TYR A 6 18.39 -0.12 70.05
CA TYR A 6 17.55 0.61 69.08
C TYR A 6 17.77 2.14 69.13
N LYS A 7 18.26 2.68 70.25
CA LYS A 7 18.50 4.13 70.41
C LYS A 7 19.67 4.64 69.57
N LYS A 8 20.63 3.77 69.23
CA LYS A 8 21.76 4.10 68.34
C LYS A 8 21.37 4.18 66.85
N LEU A 9 20.24 3.60 66.47
CA LEU A 9 19.83 3.48 65.06
C LEU A 9 18.98 4.66 64.56
N LEU A 10 18.44 5.49 65.46
CA LEU A 10 17.40 6.45 65.09
C LEU A 10 17.72 7.92 65.36
N ASP A 11 18.85 8.27 65.98
CA ASP A 11 19.37 9.66 66.12
C ASP A 11 18.30 10.77 66.26
N ILE A 12 17.32 10.57 67.16
CA ILE A 12 16.21 11.52 67.39
C ILE A 12 16.21 11.91 68.86
N SER A 13 16.72 13.12 69.12
CA SER A 13 16.45 13.84 70.36
C SER A 13 15.05 14.46 70.30
N SER A 14 14.26 14.31 71.38
CA SER A 14 13.02 15.05 71.72
C SER A 14 11.63 14.52 71.27
N ILE A 15 11.49 13.26 70.86
CA ILE A 15 10.16 12.63 70.66
C ILE A 15 9.87 11.68 71.83
N GLY A 16 8.74 11.88 72.52
CA GLY A 16 8.28 10.94 73.56
C GLY A 16 7.71 9.69 72.93
N TYR A 17 8.23 8.51 73.29
CA TYR A 17 7.75 7.23 72.76
C TYR A 17 6.93 6.47 73.81
N ILE A 18 5.80 5.90 73.36
CA ILE A 18 4.98 4.99 74.16
C ILE A 18 5.10 3.60 73.54
N TYR A 19 5.60 2.63 74.30
CA TYR A 19 5.72 1.24 73.87
C TYR A 19 4.56 0.44 74.43
N CYS A 20 3.95 -0.43 73.62
CA CYS A 20 2.95 -1.38 74.08
C CYS A 20 3.36 -2.80 73.72
N LYS A 21 3.61 -3.65 74.71
CA LYS A 21 3.81 -5.09 74.51
C LYS A 21 2.48 -5.80 74.74
N ILE A 22 1.99 -6.52 73.74
CA ILE A 22 0.72 -7.26 73.80
C ILE A 22 1.04 -8.75 73.79
N SER A 23 0.26 -9.53 74.54
CA SER A 23 0.41 -10.98 74.65
C SER A 23 -0.90 -11.67 74.26
N TRP A 24 -0.80 -12.65 73.35
CA TRP A 24 -1.93 -13.32 72.72
C TRP A 24 -2.13 -14.75 73.25
N SER A 25 -3.35 -15.27 73.12
CA SER A 25 -3.63 -16.70 73.24
C SER A 25 -3.37 -17.41 71.90
N SER A 26 -3.27 -18.74 71.93
CA SER A 26 -3.16 -19.57 70.72
C SER A 26 -4.39 -19.50 69.80
N SER A 27 -5.52 -18.94 70.27
CA SER A 27 -6.72 -18.67 69.47
C SER A 27 -6.81 -17.20 68.99
N GLY A 28 -5.73 -16.42 69.11
CA GLY A 28 -5.67 -15.04 68.61
C GLY A 28 -6.40 -14.02 69.48
N THR A 29 -6.74 -14.35 70.73
CA THR A 29 -7.37 -13.41 71.68
C THR A 29 -6.35 -12.78 72.61
N ILE A 30 -6.40 -11.46 72.81
CA ILE A 30 -5.43 -10.73 73.65
C ILE A 30 -5.62 -11.15 75.13
N LYS A 31 -4.59 -11.76 75.71
CA LYS A 31 -4.55 -12.15 77.14
C LYS A 31 -4.09 -11.03 78.06
N GLY A 32 -3.24 -10.12 77.58
CA GLY A 32 -2.74 -9.00 78.38
C GLY A 32 -1.86 -8.04 77.59
N TYR A 33 -1.68 -6.81 78.09
CA TYR A 33 -0.78 -5.83 77.49
C TYR A 33 -0.08 -4.98 78.55
N THR A 34 1.11 -4.47 78.23
CA THR A 34 1.92 -3.58 79.08
C THR A 34 2.32 -2.35 78.29
N VAL A 35 2.04 -1.15 78.81
CA VAL A 35 2.36 0.13 78.17
C VAL A 35 3.47 0.84 78.95
N VAL A 36 4.52 1.30 78.27
CA VAL A 36 5.67 2.01 78.85
C VAL A 36 5.86 3.36 78.18
N ASP A 37 5.73 4.44 78.94
CA ASP A 37 6.05 5.81 78.50
C ASP A 37 7.52 6.12 78.77
N THR A 38 8.30 6.31 77.70
CA THR A 38 9.75 6.53 77.82
C THR A 38 10.15 7.90 78.35
N ASN A 39 9.26 8.89 78.37
CA ASN A 39 9.58 10.18 78.98
C ASN A 39 9.59 10.10 80.52
N ARG A 40 8.80 9.20 81.12
CA ARG A 40 8.77 8.97 82.58
C ARG A 40 9.65 7.82 83.05
N PHE A 41 9.85 6.80 82.22
CA PHE A 41 10.60 5.59 82.61
C PHE A 41 12.09 5.87 82.92
N PHE A 42 12.67 6.89 82.29
CA PHE A 42 14.07 7.29 82.53
C PHE A 42 14.26 8.27 83.69
N GLU A 43 13.20 8.92 84.20
CA GLU A 43 13.33 9.86 85.32
C GLU A 43 13.27 9.20 86.70
N GLN A 44 12.81 7.94 86.84
CA GLN A 44 12.51 7.38 88.17
C GLN A 44 13.09 6.02 88.56
N HIS A 45 13.69 5.21 87.68
CA HIS A 45 14.12 3.85 88.08
C HIS A 45 15.47 3.41 87.49
N PHE A 46 16.56 3.86 88.10
CA PHE A 46 17.70 2.98 88.37
C PHE A 46 17.44 2.35 89.73
N ILE A 47 17.08 1.07 89.79
CA ILE A 47 17.31 0.09 90.88
C ILE A 47 16.54 -1.20 90.54
N ASN A 48 17.27 -2.31 90.55
CA ASN A 48 16.94 -3.75 90.62
C ASN A 48 15.51 -4.28 90.34
N SER A 49 15.52 -5.33 89.49
CA SER A 49 14.76 -6.61 89.50
C SER A 49 13.29 -6.66 89.96
N ASP A 50 12.50 -7.35 89.12
CA ASP A 50 11.37 -8.21 89.51
C ASP A 50 10.26 -7.55 90.35
N HIS A 51 9.43 -6.74 89.70
CA HIS A 51 7.97 -6.64 89.87
C HIS A 51 7.50 -5.27 89.34
N ILE A 52 6.81 -5.25 88.20
CA ILE A 52 6.09 -4.07 87.73
C ILE A 52 4.61 -4.33 87.98
N GLU A 53 4.03 -3.60 88.95
CA GLU A 53 2.59 -3.65 89.24
C GLU A 53 1.75 -3.06 88.09
N HIS A 54 0.58 -3.69 87.90
CA HIS A 54 -0.26 -3.64 86.71
C HIS A 54 -1.15 -2.37 86.52
N SER A 55 -0.89 -1.24 87.18
CA SER A 55 -2.01 -0.33 87.54
C SER A 55 -1.93 1.16 87.19
N VAL A 56 -1.09 1.66 86.26
CA VAL A 56 -0.95 3.13 86.10
C VAL A 56 -1.64 3.74 84.86
N LEU A 57 -1.96 3.02 83.79
CA LEU A 57 -2.47 3.63 82.53
C LEU A 57 -3.94 3.37 82.17
N LYS A 58 -4.67 2.53 82.93
CA LYS A 58 -6.09 2.26 82.67
C LYS A 58 -7.01 3.45 82.95
N SER A 59 -6.60 4.38 83.82
CA SER A 59 -7.44 5.51 84.25
C SER A 59 -7.34 6.75 83.36
N GLU A 60 -6.22 6.95 82.65
CA GLU A 60 -6.00 8.21 81.92
C GLU A 60 -6.37 8.17 80.43
N TYR A 61 -6.41 6.99 79.77
CA TYR A 61 -6.70 6.87 78.32
C TYR A 61 -7.56 5.65 77.91
N PRO A 62 -8.74 5.41 78.54
CA PRO A 62 -9.55 4.23 78.28
C PRO A 62 -10.04 4.12 76.82
N THR A 63 -10.46 5.24 76.21
CA THR A 63 -10.99 5.28 74.84
C THR A 63 -9.93 5.04 73.77
N LEU A 64 -8.68 5.49 74.01
CA LEU A 64 -7.56 5.24 73.10
C LEU A 64 -7.24 3.74 73.02
N ILE A 65 -7.34 3.03 74.16
CA ILE A 65 -7.04 1.61 74.26
C ILE A 65 -8.13 0.74 73.62
N GLU A 66 -9.40 1.13 73.74
CA GLU A 66 -10.52 0.44 73.07
C GLU A 66 -10.47 0.61 71.55
N ASN A 67 -10.15 1.82 71.07
CA ASN A 67 -9.97 2.10 69.64
C ASN A 67 -8.73 1.38 69.08
N LEU A 68 -7.62 1.33 69.82
CA LEU A 68 -6.44 0.55 69.44
C LEU A 68 -6.74 -0.95 69.34
N LYS A 69 -7.55 -1.51 70.24
CA LYS A 69 -7.97 -2.92 70.16
C LYS A 69 -8.75 -3.22 68.88
N GLN A 70 -9.63 -2.33 68.44
CA GLN A 70 -10.37 -2.50 67.19
C GLN A 70 -9.48 -2.28 65.94
N SER A 71 -8.58 -1.30 65.95
CA SER A 71 -7.70 -1.04 64.81
C SER A 71 -6.58 -2.07 64.63
N ILE A 72 -6.03 -2.64 65.71
CA ILE A 72 -4.95 -3.66 65.66
C ILE A 72 -5.46 -4.99 65.08
N ILE A 73 -6.74 -5.31 65.24
CA ILE A 73 -7.36 -6.49 64.61
C ILE A 73 -7.53 -6.28 63.08
N ALA A 74 -7.55 -5.03 62.62
CA ALA A 74 -7.99 -4.70 61.26
C ALA A 74 -6.89 -4.20 60.31
N HIS A 75 -5.76 -3.65 60.78
CA HIS A 75 -4.81 -3.00 59.86
C HIS A 75 -3.32 -3.17 60.24
N TYR A 76 -2.53 -3.66 59.29
CA TYR A 76 -1.06 -3.59 59.32
C TYR A 76 -0.61 -2.22 58.74
N ASP A 77 0.21 -1.49 59.50
CA ASP A 77 0.87 -0.22 59.10
C ASP A 77 -0.09 0.94 58.76
N SER A 78 -0.77 1.46 59.79
CA SER A 78 -1.76 2.54 59.66
C SER A 78 -1.38 3.80 60.44
N GLN A 79 -1.75 4.95 59.90
CA GLN A 79 -1.55 6.27 60.51
C GLN A 79 -2.89 6.94 60.76
N PHE A 80 -3.09 7.43 61.98
CA PHE A 80 -4.33 8.08 62.41
C PHE A 80 -4.05 9.26 63.35
N THR A 81 -4.96 10.23 63.36
CA THR A 81 -4.83 11.47 64.12
C THR A 81 -5.85 11.49 65.26
N VAL A 82 -5.40 11.74 66.48
CA VAL A 82 -6.24 11.66 67.70
C VAL A 82 -6.15 12.96 68.50
N TYR A 83 -7.29 13.48 68.94
CA TYR A 83 -7.37 14.67 69.79
C TYR A 83 -7.44 14.30 71.28
N SER A 84 -6.53 14.83 72.10
CA SER A 84 -6.60 14.68 73.55
C SER A 84 -7.47 15.77 74.17
N LYS A 85 -8.62 15.41 74.73
CA LYS A 85 -9.51 16.36 75.43
C LYS A 85 -8.86 16.99 76.67
N ASN A 86 -8.05 16.22 77.43
CA ASN A 86 -7.39 16.73 78.63
C ASN A 86 -6.24 17.69 78.32
N LYS A 87 -5.48 17.47 77.25
CA LYS A 87 -4.34 18.33 76.85
C LYS A 87 -4.66 19.34 75.76
N ARG A 88 -5.87 19.30 75.19
CA ARG A 88 -6.34 20.14 74.07
C ARG A 88 -5.38 20.20 72.89
N GLN A 89 -4.83 19.05 72.50
CA GLN A 89 -3.85 18.94 71.42
C GLN A 89 -4.11 17.72 70.53
N TRP A 90 -3.74 17.83 69.27
CA TRP A 90 -3.81 16.76 68.27
C TRP A 90 -2.49 15.99 68.18
N TYR A 91 -2.60 14.68 68.06
CA TYR A 91 -1.48 13.75 67.96
C TYR A 91 -1.61 12.95 66.68
N ASP A 92 -0.59 13.00 65.83
CA ASP A 92 -0.48 12.11 64.68
C ASP A 92 0.24 10.84 65.12
N ILE A 93 -0.47 9.71 65.07
CA ILE A 93 -0.03 8.42 65.55
C ILE A 93 0.18 7.48 64.36
N ARG A 94 1.37 6.91 64.25
CA ARG A 94 1.67 5.83 63.30
C ARG A 94 1.93 4.54 64.06
N LEU A 95 1.23 3.47 63.68
CA LEU A 95 1.46 2.12 64.18
C LEU A 95 2.38 1.37 63.22
N THR A 96 3.51 0.89 63.71
CA THR A 96 4.41 0.02 62.94
C THR A 96 4.59 -1.30 63.68
N VAL A 97 4.27 -2.40 63.00
CA VAL A 97 4.40 -3.77 63.51
C VAL A 97 5.78 -4.27 63.11
N LEU A 98 6.65 -4.57 64.09
CA LEU A 98 8.02 -4.98 63.81
C LEU A 98 8.18 -6.51 63.78
N ASP A 99 7.40 -7.23 64.60
CA ASP A 99 7.19 -8.68 64.52
C ASP A 99 5.99 -9.08 65.41
N HIS A 100 5.52 -10.33 65.33
CA HIS A 100 4.18 -10.84 65.76
C HIS A 100 3.67 -10.46 67.18
N ASP A 101 4.50 -9.88 68.06
CA ASP A 101 4.13 -9.52 69.44
C ASP A 101 4.49 -8.07 69.85
N ILE A 102 5.06 -7.24 68.96
CA ILE A 102 5.53 -5.88 69.32
C ILE A 102 5.01 -4.83 68.34
N ILE A 103 4.20 -3.90 68.86
CA ILE A 103 3.67 -2.74 68.15
C ILE A 103 4.37 -1.49 68.67
N VAL A 104 5.03 -0.74 67.79
CA VAL A 104 5.65 0.54 68.14
C VAL A 104 4.74 1.68 67.70
N ILE A 105 4.43 2.56 68.64
CA ILE A 105 3.54 3.71 68.43
C ILE A 105 4.41 4.97 68.31
N HIS A 106 4.44 5.58 67.13
CA HIS A 106 5.15 6.84 66.89
C HIS A 106 4.14 7.99 66.99
N GLY A 107 4.29 8.88 67.98
CA GLY A 107 3.42 10.04 68.14
C GLY A 107 4.16 11.35 67.90
N ARG A 108 3.68 12.20 66.98
CA ARG A 108 4.15 13.60 66.85
C ARG A 108 3.00 14.55 67.18
N VAL A 109 3.26 15.53 68.03
CA VAL A 109 2.29 16.60 68.34
C VAL A 109 2.17 17.48 67.10
N SER A 110 0.96 17.60 66.55
CA SER A 110 0.71 18.48 65.41
C SER A 110 0.02 19.77 65.87
N ASP A 111 0.64 20.91 65.55
CA ASP A 111 0.14 22.23 65.96
C ASP A 111 -0.95 22.67 64.98
N ARG A 112 -2.21 22.37 65.34
CA ARG A 112 -3.40 22.78 64.58
C ARG A 112 -4.36 23.51 65.51
N SER A 113 -4.06 24.78 65.74
CA SER A 113 -4.78 25.65 66.69
C SER A 113 -6.13 26.19 66.20
N ASN A 114 -6.62 25.85 64.99
CA ASN A 114 -7.76 26.52 64.35
C ASN A 114 -8.93 25.62 63.90
N LEU A 115 -9.17 24.46 64.52
CA LEU A 115 -10.38 23.66 64.25
C LEU A 115 -11.35 23.73 65.43
N SER A 116 -12.54 24.29 65.17
CA SER A 116 -13.66 24.41 66.11
C SER A 116 -14.50 23.13 66.18
N SER A 117 -14.65 22.64 67.43
CA SER A 117 -15.55 21.60 67.97
C SER A 117 -15.46 20.15 67.44
N PRO A 118 -15.71 19.15 68.33
CA PRO A 118 -15.46 17.75 68.09
C PRO A 118 -16.75 17.04 67.69
N ASP A 119 -16.97 16.85 66.40
CA ASP A 119 -18.09 16.02 65.93
C ASP A 119 -17.66 14.55 65.82
N GLU A 120 -18.60 13.73 66.28
CA GLU A 120 -18.58 12.30 66.55
C GLU A 120 -17.78 11.44 65.54
N ILE A 121 -16.97 10.52 66.07
CA ILE A 121 -16.54 9.35 65.30
C ILE A 121 -17.77 8.44 65.18
N THR A 122 -18.52 8.57 64.09
CA THR A 122 -19.51 7.58 63.69
C THR A 122 -18.77 6.44 62.99
N ILE A 123 -18.53 5.34 63.70
CA ILE A 123 -18.16 4.08 63.05
C ILE A 123 -19.45 3.57 62.39
N HIS A 124 -19.50 3.61 61.06
CA HIS A 124 -20.56 2.94 60.33
C HIS A 124 -20.34 1.43 60.44
N ASP A 125 -21.36 0.70 60.88
CA ASP A 125 -21.42 -0.76 60.83
C ASP A 125 -21.37 -1.23 59.36
N SER A 126 -20.19 -1.22 58.73
CA SER A 126 -19.95 -2.01 57.53
C SER A 126 -19.86 -3.46 57.96
N VAL A 127 -20.88 -4.26 57.65
CA VAL A 127 -20.82 -5.71 57.83
C VAL A 127 -19.72 -6.22 56.90
N THR A 128 -18.54 -6.52 57.43
CA THR A 128 -17.54 -7.33 56.73
C THR A 128 -18.08 -8.75 56.67
N VAL A 129 -18.76 -9.09 55.58
CA VAL A 129 -19.11 -10.50 55.28
C VAL A 129 -17.79 -11.21 55.01
N THR A 130 -17.32 -12.01 55.96
CA THR A 130 -16.12 -12.85 55.78
C THR A 130 -16.47 -13.99 54.85
N ILE A 131 -15.99 -13.93 53.60
CA ILE A 131 -16.13 -15.03 52.64
C ILE A 131 -15.14 -16.14 53.01
N ASP A 132 -15.62 -17.39 53.07
CA ASP A 132 -14.73 -18.53 53.14
C ASP A 132 -13.92 -18.65 51.85
N LYS A 133 -12.60 -18.47 51.95
CA LYS A 133 -11.71 -18.45 50.79
C LYS A 133 -11.63 -19.79 50.08
N GLU A 134 -11.68 -20.90 50.82
CA GLU A 134 -11.64 -22.23 50.21
C GLU A 134 -12.94 -22.51 49.46
N GLU A 135 -14.08 -22.19 50.08
CA GLU A 135 -15.40 -22.32 49.46
C GLU A 135 -15.52 -21.45 48.21
N PHE A 136 -15.02 -20.21 48.26
CA PHE A 136 -15.10 -19.30 47.12
C PHE A 136 -14.24 -19.80 45.94
N ILE A 137 -13.00 -20.24 46.18
CA ILE A 137 -12.15 -20.82 45.13
C ILE A 137 -12.82 -22.07 44.51
N GLN A 138 -13.39 -22.94 45.34
CA GLN A 138 -14.11 -24.12 44.86
C GLN A 138 -15.32 -23.73 44.00
N SER A 139 -16.05 -22.69 44.38
CA SER A 139 -17.19 -22.19 43.60
C SER A 139 -16.77 -21.68 42.21
N ILE A 140 -15.63 -20.96 42.09
CA ILE A 140 -15.11 -20.52 40.79
C ILE A 140 -14.75 -21.72 39.91
N LEU A 141 -14.14 -22.76 40.49
CA LEU A 141 -13.80 -23.97 39.76
C LEU A 141 -15.06 -24.71 39.27
N LEU A 142 -16.07 -24.86 40.13
CA LEU A 142 -17.34 -25.48 39.78
C LEU A 142 -18.08 -24.70 38.70
N ALA A 143 -18.14 -23.37 38.82
CA ALA A 143 -18.74 -22.50 37.82
C ALA A 143 -17.98 -22.58 36.49
N THR A 144 -16.65 -22.57 36.51
CA THR A 144 -15.84 -22.71 35.30
C THR A 144 -16.07 -24.07 34.62
N ASN A 145 -16.19 -25.16 35.40
CA ASN A 145 -16.50 -26.48 34.85
C ASN A 145 -17.90 -26.52 34.20
N GLU A 146 -18.90 -25.89 34.81
CA GLU A 146 -20.25 -25.78 34.24
C GLU A 146 -20.22 -25.10 32.85
N LEU A 147 -19.48 -23.99 32.72
CA LEU A 147 -19.27 -23.31 31.44
C LEU A 147 -18.60 -24.20 30.38
N LEU A 148 -17.72 -25.12 30.80
CA LEU A 148 -16.99 -25.99 29.89
C LEU A 148 -17.81 -27.20 29.43
N THR A 149 -18.60 -27.80 30.32
CA THR A 149 -19.26 -29.09 30.06
C THR A 149 -20.69 -29.02 29.55
N ASN A 150 -21.41 -27.92 29.80
CA ASN A 150 -22.82 -27.82 29.44
C ASN A 150 -22.98 -27.31 27.99
N ASN A 151 -23.77 -28.02 27.20
CA ASN A 151 -23.99 -27.70 25.77
C ASN A 151 -24.94 -26.52 25.56
N ASP A 152 -25.75 -26.15 26.56
CA ASP A 152 -26.66 -25.00 26.47
C ASP A 152 -25.98 -23.78 27.08
N PHE A 153 -25.53 -22.87 26.20
CA PHE A 153 -24.80 -21.66 26.58
C PHE A 153 -25.55 -20.83 27.64
N ASN A 154 -26.83 -20.52 27.42
CA ASN A 154 -27.59 -19.66 28.32
C ASN A 154 -27.78 -20.32 29.68
N LYS A 155 -28.10 -21.62 29.71
CA LYS A 155 -28.21 -22.35 30.99
C LYS A 155 -26.88 -22.43 31.72
N SER A 156 -25.78 -22.67 31.01
CA SER A 156 -24.43 -22.77 31.59
C SER A 156 -24.01 -21.46 32.26
N ILE A 157 -24.24 -20.32 31.62
CA ILE A 157 -23.93 -18.99 32.17
C ILE A 157 -24.76 -18.75 33.43
N ILE A 158 -26.09 -18.87 33.36
CA ILE A 158 -26.98 -18.63 34.51
C ILE A 158 -26.61 -19.54 35.69
N LYS A 159 -26.31 -20.82 35.43
CA LYS A 159 -25.90 -21.76 36.47
C LYS A 159 -24.56 -21.36 37.08
N SER A 160 -23.60 -20.94 36.27
CA SER A 160 -22.30 -20.46 36.74
C SER A 160 -22.41 -19.21 37.61
N LEU A 161 -23.23 -18.24 37.17
CA LEU A 161 -23.55 -17.05 37.97
C LEU A 161 -24.15 -17.46 39.33
N SER A 162 -25.07 -18.43 39.34
CA SER A 162 -25.67 -18.90 40.60
C SER A 162 -24.69 -19.56 41.57
N ILE A 163 -23.73 -20.33 41.06
CA ILE A 163 -22.72 -20.99 41.90
C ILE A 163 -21.86 -19.93 42.60
N VAL A 164 -21.34 -18.98 41.82
CA VAL A 164 -20.49 -17.91 42.34
C VAL A 164 -21.28 -16.99 43.25
N GLY A 165 -22.49 -16.60 42.84
CA GLY A 165 -23.30 -15.65 43.58
C GLY A 165 -23.75 -16.16 44.94
N ASN A 166 -24.09 -17.45 45.06
CA ASN A 166 -24.38 -18.06 46.35
C ASN A 166 -23.13 -18.16 47.24
N ALA A 167 -21.97 -18.51 46.68
CA ALA A 167 -20.73 -18.67 47.45
C ALA A 167 -20.21 -17.34 48.04
N ILE A 168 -20.45 -16.23 47.36
CA ILE A 168 -20.09 -14.89 47.86
C ILE A 168 -21.25 -14.20 48.58
N ASP A 169 -22.43 -14.83 48.70
CA ASP A 169 -23.65 -14.24 49.25
C ASP A 169 -23.95 -12.86 48.63
N ILE A 170 -24.11 -12.82 47.29
CA ILE A 170 -24.54 -11.62 46.57
C ILE A 170 -25.99 -11.79 46.09
N ASP A 171 -26.73 -10.69 46.04
CA ASP A 171 -28.16 -10.73 45.68
C ASP A 171 -28.41 -10.78 44.17
N GLN A 172 -27.53 -10.23 43.35
CA GLN A 172 -27.71 -10.24 41.88
C GLN A 172 -26.36 -10.22 41.16
N ILE A 173 -26.28 -10.99 40.08
CA ILE A 173 -25.21 -10.91 39.09
C ILE A 173 -25.83 -10.81 37.70
N TYR A 174 -25.40 -9.84 36.89
CA TYR A 174 -25.83 -9.77 35.51
C TYR A 174 -24.67 -9.45 34.57
N ILE A 175 -24.79 -9.95 33.34
CA ILE A 175 -23.89 -9.69 32.23
C ILE A 175 -24.63 -8.83 31.21
N CYS A 176 -23.98 -7.75 30.79
CA CYS A 176 -24.50 -6.79 29.84
C CYS A 176 -23.57 -6.72 28.63
N LYS A 177 -24.09 -7.01 27.43
CA LYS A 177 -23.38 -6.72 26.18
C LYS A 177 -23.42 -5.23 25.86
N HIS A 178 -22.28 -4.68 25.45
CA HIS A 178 -22.19 -3.36 24.86
C HIS A 178 -22.23 -3.47 23.32
N ASP A 179 -23.17 -2.78 22.69
CA ASP A 179 -23.33 -2.76 21.23
C ASP A 179 -23.48 -1.31 20.79
N ASP A 180 -22.52 -0.74 20.06
CA ASP A 180 -22.47 0.66 19.60
C ASP A 180 -23.63 1.11 18.70
N ALA A 181 -24.34 0.19 18.04
CA ALA A 181 -25.43 0.52 17.12
C ALA A 181 -26.80 0.66 17.81
N LYS A 182 -27.06 -0.08 18.89
CA LYS A 182 -28.36 -0.06 19.59
C LYS A 182 -28.47 1.12 20.56
N ARG A 183 -29.62 1.82 20.63
CA ARG A 183 -29.82 2.93 21.61
C ARG A 183 -30.08 2.47 23.05
N VAL A 184 -30.45 1.20 23.24
CA VAL A 184 -30.88 0.58 24.50
C VAL A 184 -30.14 -0.74 24.72
N ILE A 185 -29.90 -1.09 25.99
CA ILE A 185 -29.27 -2.33 26.43
C ILE A 185 -30.32 -3.44 26.55
N ASN A 186 -30.35 -4.40 25.61
CA ASN A 186 -31.35 -5.48 25.62
C ASN A 186 -30.75 -6.90 25.77
N ASP A 187 -29.44 -7.06 25.67
CA ASP A 187 -28.78 -8.37 25.70
C ASP A 187 -28.22 -8.65 27.11
N LEU A 188 -29.15 -8.92 28.06
CA LEU A 188 -28.88 -9.14 29.48
C LEU A 188 -29.00 -10.63 29.84
N ILE A 189 -27.97 -11.21 30.46
CA ILE A 189 -28.08 -12.51 31.15
C ILE A 189 -27.97 -12.25 32.65
N GLU A 190 -28.95 -12.68 33.42
CA GLU A 190 -29.07 -12.33 34.84
C GLU A 190 -29.31 -13.56 35.72
N TRP A 191 -28.75 -13.52 36.92
CA TRP A 191 -29.07 -14.39 38.04
C TRP A 191 -29.34 -13.54 39.30
N THR A 192 -30.31 -13.96 40.10
CA THR A 192 -30.68 -13.35 41.38
C THR A 192 -30.77 -14.39 42.49
N SER A 193 -30.52 -13.96 43.73
CA SER A 193 -30.81 -14.75 44.92
C SER A 193 -32.33 -14.92 45.10
N ASN A 194 -32.77 -15.91 45.90
CA ASN A 194 -34.19 -16.14 46.22
C ASN A 194 -34.78 -15.05 47.14
N ASN A 195 -34.55 -13.77 46.84
CA ASN A 195 -35.03 -12.62 47.59
C ASN A 195 -36.31 -12.05 46.93
N PRO A 196 -37.48 -12.11 47.59
CA PRO A 196 -38.75 -11.68 47.01
C PRO A 196 -38.85 -10.16 46.76
N ASN A 197 -37.89 -9.37 47.25
CA ASN A 197 -37.86 -7.91 47.07
C ASN A 197 -37.11 -7.46 45.79
N ILE A 198 -36.51 -8.38 45.03
CA ILE A 198 -35.82 -8.03 43.78
C ILE A 198 -36.88 -7.89 42.67
N GLN A 199 -37.16 -6.65 42.26
CA GLN A 199 -38.04 -6.38 41.12
C GLN A 199 -37.24 -6.40 39.81
N PHE A 200 -37.63 -7.30 38.90
CA PHE A 200 -37.18 -7.28 37.52
C PHE A 200 -37.55 -5.95 36.88
N SER A 201 -36.55 -5.25 36.37
CA SER A 201 -36.78 -4.11 35.49
C SER A 201 -35.79 -4.16 34.37
N GLU A 202 -36.28 -4.13 33.13
CA GLU A 202 -35.46 -3.82 31.96
C GLU A 202 -34.58 -2.61 32.29
N PHE A 203 -33.27 -2.79 32.12
CA PHE A 203 -32.29 -1.73 32.30
C PHE A 203 -32.41 -0.78 31.11
N ASP A 204 -33.46 0.05 31.13
CA ASP A 204 -33.78 0.99 30.05
C ASP A 204 -32.86 2.23 30.15
N ILE A 205 -31.55 1.99 30.25
CA ILE A 205 -30.54 3.03 30.19
C ILE A 205 -30.33 3.36 28.72
N THR A 206 -30.85 4.50 28.31
CA THR A 206 -30.52 5.08 27.01
C THR A 206 -29.04 5.43 26.98
N LYS A 207 -28.36 5.07 25.88
CA LYS A 207 -26.94 5.40 25.68
C LYS A 207 -26.61 6.90 25.73
N ASP A 208 -27.61 7.75 25.59
CA ASP A 208 -27.46 9.20 25.69
C ASP A 208 -27.25 9.67 27.14
N ASN A 209 -27.39 8.79 28.12
CA ASN A 209 -27.04 9.08 29.51
C ASN A 209 -25.53 9.32 29.68
N LYS A 210 -25.15 10.50 30.16
CA LYS A 210 -23.75 10.91 30.41
C LYS A 210 -23.01 9.96 31.35
N HIS A 211 -23.71 9.36 32.31
CA HIS A 211 -23.13 8.44 33.27
C HIS A 211 -22.86 7.05 32.69
N TYR A 212 -23.70 6.60 31.76
CA TYR A 212 -23.41 5.38 31.00
C TYR A 212 -22.14 5.53 30.17
N LYS A 213 -21.96 6.67 29.49
CA LYS A 213 -20.73 6.97 28.73
C LYS A 213 -19.49 6.94 29.61
N LEU A 214 -19.54 7.55 30.80
CA LEU A 214 -18.43 7.53 31.76
C LEU A 214 -18.12 6.11 32.26
N LEU A 215 -19.16 5.32 32.56
CA LEU A 215 -19.01 3.92 32.98
C LEU A 215 -18.30 3.10 31.90
N ILE A 216 -18.74 3.19 30.64
CA ILE A 216 -18.11 2.50 29.51
C ILE A 216 -16.67 2.99 29.30
N GLU A 217 -16.38 4.28 29.45
CA GLU A 217 -15.02 4.81 29.32
C GLU A 217 -14.06 4.21 30.37
N ILE A 218 -14.50 4.07 31.61
CA ILE A 218 -13.70 3.46 32.69
C ILE A 218 -13.47 1.97 32.39
N LEU A 219 -14.53 1.25 32.05
CA LEU A 219 -14.49 -0.19 31.78
C LEU A 219 -13.64 -0.53 30.55
N ASN A 220 -13.73 0.27 29.49
CA ASN A 220 -12.93 0.13 28.28
C ASN A 220 -11.42 0.35 28.55
N LYS A 221 -11.06 1.09 29.61
CA LYS A 221 -9.67 1.21 30.10
C LYS A 221 -9.21 0.01 30.95
N LYS A 222 -9.91 -1.13 30.87
CA LYS A 222 -9.66 -2.36 31.67
C LYS A 222 -9.70 -2.10 33.18
N ARG A 223 -10.47 -1.10 33.64
CA ARG A 223 -10.65 -0.78 35.07
C ARG A 223 -12.00 -1.30 35.54
N PHE A 224 -12.04 -1.75 36.79
CA PHE A 224 -13.28 -2.13 37.46
C PHE A 224 -13.88 -0.93 38.21
N ILE A 225 -15.16 -1.02 38.55
CA ILE A 225 -15.88 0.00 39.33
C ILE A 225 -16.40 -0.65 40.61
N THR A 226 -16.19 0.01 41.74
CA THR A 226 -16.90 -0.27 42.98
C THR A 226 -17.65 0.98 43.40
N ALA A 227 -18.89 0.84 43.83
CA ALA A 227 -19.64 1.97 44.37
C ALA A 227 -20.57 1.53 45.51
N ILE A 228 -20.59 2.34 46.58
CA ILE A 228 -21.62 2.30 47.61
C ILE A 228 -22.61 3.40 47.27
N THR A 229 -23.89 3.06 47.11
CA THR A 229 -24.91 3.96 46.56
C THR A 229 -24.99 5.29 47.31
N LYS A 230 -24.86 5.28 48.64
CA LYS A 230 -24.90 6.52 49.44
C LYS A 230 -23.76 7.49 49.13
N ASN A 231 -22.60 6.97 48.68
CA ASN A 231 -21.37 7.71 48.40
C ASN A 231 -21.25 8.14 46.94
N ILE A 232 -22.21 7.79 46.08
CA ILE A 232 -22.22 8.21 44.67
C ILE A 232 -22.45 9.73 44.61
N GLU A 233 -21.52 10.48 44.02
CA GLU A 233 -21.62 11.94 43.87
C GLU A 233 -22.66 12.39 42.83
N SER A 234 -22.92 11.56 41.82
CA SER A 234 -23.96 11.85 40.83
C SER A 234 -25.35 11.59 41.41
N GLU A 235 -26.13 12.64 41.59
CA GLU A 235 -27.48 12.55 42.12
C GLU A 235 -28.45 11.80 41.20
N GLU A 236 -28.18 11.77 39.90
CA GLU A 236 -28.96 11.01 38.91
C GLU A 236 -28.66 9.50 39.00
N LEU A 237 -27.37 9.12 39.05
CA LEU A 237 -26.96 7.72 39.27
C LEU A 237 -27.39 7.21 40.64
N LYS A 238 -27.24 8.04 41.66
CA LYS A 238 -27.67 7.73 43.03
C LYS A 238 -29.16 7.47 43.06
N ARG A 239 -29.99 8.35 42.46
CA ARG A 239 -31.43 8.12 42.32
C ARG A 239 -31.75 6.84 41.55
N LEU A 240 -31.03 6.54 40.47
CA LEU A 240 -31.21 5.30 39.73
C LEU A 240 -30.97 4.08 40.63
N TYR A 241 -29.83 4.03 41.32
CA TYR A 241 -29.46 2.89 42.17
C TYR A 241 -30.42 2.76 43.36
N VAL A 242 -30.79 3.89 43.99
CA VAL A 242 -31.80 3.93 45.05
C VAL A 242 -33.16 3.46 44.55
N SER A 243 -33.60 3.88 43.36
CA SER A 243 -34.89 3.46 42.78
C SER A 243 -34.95 1.96 42.50
N LYS A 244 -33.79 1.33 42.31
CA LYS A 244 -33.65 -0.11 42.12
C LYS A 244 -33.35 -0.87 43.42
N GLY A 245 -33.14 -0.17 44.53
CA GLY A 245 -32.79 -0.80 45.81
C GLY A 245 -31.35 -1.30 45.91
N ILE A 246 -30.46 -0.90 44.99
CA ILE A 246 -29.05 -1.31 45.00
C ILE A 246 -28.33 -0.51 46.11
N VAL A 247 -27.72 -1.21 47.05
CA VAL A 247 -26.95 -0.63 48.16
C VAL A 247 -25.47 -0.52 47.80
N SER A 248 -24.92 -1.52 47.13
CA SER A 248 -23.57 -1.46 46.57
C SER A 248 -23.44 -2.26 45.27
N THR A 249 -22.49 -1.87 44.42
CA THR A 249 -22.20 -2.55 43.15
C THR A 249 -20.71 -2.77 42.97
N PHE A 250 -20.37 -3.84 42.26
CA PHE A 250 -19.05 -4.08 41.71
C PHE A 250 -19.16 -4.51 40.26
N ILE A 251 -18.41 -3.85 39.37
CA ILE A 251 -18.53 -4.03 37.92
C ILE A 251 -17.16 -4.33 37.33
N LEU A 252 -17.07 -5.44 36.59
CA LEU A 252 -15.87 -5.87 35.88
C LEU A 252 -16.10 -5.84 34.36
N PRO A 253 -15.12 -5.38 33.57
CA PRO A 253 -15.24 -5.37 32.13
C PRO A 253 -15.01 -6.78 31.53
N ILE A 254 -15.70 -7.09 30.44
CA ILE A 254 -15.53 -8.29 29.64
C ILE A 254 -14.88 -7.89 28.30
N PHE A 255 -13.79 -8.57 27.95
CA PHE A 255 -13.04 -8.35 26.71
C PHE A 255 -12.98 -9.63 25.89
N ILE A 256 -13.33 -9.55 24.61
CA ILE A 256 -13.20 -10.64 23.63
C ILE A 256 -12.16 -10.23 22.61
N LYS A 257 -11.11 -11.05 22.40
CA LYS A 257 -10.00 -10.74 21.47
C LYS A 257 -9.48 -9.30 21.65
N ASP A 258 -9.27 -8.89 22.90
CA ASP A 258 -8.85 -7.54 23.35
C ASP A 258 -9.80 -6.37 23.02
N THR A 259 -11.00 -6.65 22.50
CA THR A 259 -12.03 -5.64 22.28
C THR A 259 -13.01 -5.64 23.44
N PHE A 260 -13.35 -4.45 23.97
CA PHE A 260 -14.36 -4.31 25.02
C PHE A 260 -15.71 -4.78 24.50
N TRP A 261 -16.24 -5.86 25.09
CA TRP A 261 -17.49 -6.48 24.65
C TRP A 261 -18.68 -6.07 25.51
N GLY A 262 -18.44 -5.82 26.79
CA GLY A 262 -19.49 -5.58 27.77
C GLY A 262 -18.96 -5.65 29.19
N PHE A 263 -19.83 -5.92 30.15
CA PHE A 263 -19.44 -6.00 31.55
C PHE A 263 -20.29 -6.99 32.34
N ILE A 264 -19.75 -7.44 33.46
CA ILE A 264 -20.46 -8.19 34.49
C ILE A 264 -20.57 -7.33 35.75
N ALA A 265 -21.74 -7.30 36.36
CA ALA A 265 -22.04 -6.51 37.54
C ALA A 265 -22.57 -7.40 38.67
N PHE A 266 -22.11 -7.11 39.88
CA PHE A 266 -22.45 -7.79 41.14
C PHE A 266 -23.12 -6.77 42.05
N ASN A 267 -24.40 -6.96 42.35
CA ASN A 267 -25.21 -5.99 43.10
C ASN A 267 -25.66 -6.57 44.44
N GLU A 268 -25.51 -5.75 45.48
CA GLU A 268 -25.94 -6.02 46.84
C GLU A 268 -27.11 -5.12 47.22
N TYR A 269 -28.15 -5.69 47.83
CA TYR A 269 -29.39 -4.99 48.17
C TYR A 269 -29.60 -4.87 49.67
N LYS A 270 -28.83 -5.59 50.50
CA LYS A 270 -29.01 -5.61 51.96
C LYS A 270 -28.01 -4.73 52.69
N TYR A 271 -26.74 -4.76 52.30
CA TYR A 271 -25.66 -4.14 53.08
C TYR A 271 -24.67 -3.35 52.22
N GLU A 272 -23.95 -2.43 52.85
CA GLU A 272 -22.82 -1.76 52.21
C GLU A 272 -21.64 -2.71 52.14
N ARG A 273 -21.33 -3.19 50.93
CA ARG A 273 -20.25 -4.15 50.71
C ARG A 273 -18.98 -3.47 50.24
N SER A 274 -17.87 -3.84 50.87
CA SER A 274 -16.51 -3.55 50.41
C SER A 274 -15.82 -4.84 50.00
N TRP A 275 -14.91 -4.78 49.03
CA TRP A 275 -14.25 -5.95 48.45
C TRP A 275 -12.77 -5.98 48.80
N PHE A 276 -12.28 -7.12 49.29
CA PHE A 276 -10.86 -7.35 49.50
C PHE A 276 -10.14 -7.63 48.18
N LYS A 277 -8.84 -7.30 48.11
CA LYS A 277 -8.04 -7.50 46.87
C LYS A 277 -8.09 -8.93 46.35
N GLN A 278 -8.08 -9.92 47.25
CA GLN A 278 -8.14 -11.34 46.88
C GLN A 278 -9.48 -11.72 46.25
N GLU A 279 -10.59 -11.15 46.74
CA GLU A 279 -11.93 -11.39 46.18
C GLU A 279 -12.06 -10.76 44.80
N ILE A 280 -11.54 -9.54 44.63
CA ILE A 280 -11.48 -8.86 43.34
C ILE A 280 -10.71 -9.70 42.33
N ASP A 281 -9.56 -10.25 42.72
CA ASP A 281 -8.73 -11.07 41.83
C ASP A 281 -9.40 -12.40 41.46
N LEU A 282 -10.14 -13.03 42.38
CA LEU A 282 -10.96 -14.22 42.08
C LEU A 282 -12.15 -13.91 41.16
N LEU A 283 -12.83 -12.78 41.36
CA LEU A 283 -13.93 -12.36 40.49
C LEU A 283 -13.44 -11.97 39.09
N LYS A 284 -12.22 -11.43 38.96
CA LYS A 284 -11.57 -11.24 37.66
C LYS A 284 -11.35 -12.58 36.95
N LEU A 285 -10.81 -13.59 37.64
CA LEU A 285 -10.62 -14.93 37.07
C LEU A 285 -11.95 -15.53 36.62
N PHE A 286 -13.01 -15.38 37.42
CA PHE A 286 -14.35 -15.80 37.03
C PHE A 286 -14.86 -15.05 35.79
N THR A 287 -14.64 -13.74 35.74
CA THR A 287 -15.00 -12.89 34.58
C THR A 287 -14.24 -13.31 33.33
N GLU A 288 -12.98 -13.72 33.46
CA GLU A 288 -12.19 -14.30 32.36
C GLU A 288 -12.77 -15.63 31.88
N SER A 289 -13.20 -16.52 32.78
CA SER A 289 -13.91 -17.76 32.41
C SER A 289 -15.20 -17.48 31.64
N ILE A 290 -16.01 -16.50 32.10
CA ILE A 290 -17.21 -16.05 31.39
C ILE A 290 -16.85 -15.49 30.02
N SER A 291 -15.81 -14.65 29.92
CA SER A 291 -15.34 -14.10 28.66
C SER A 291 -14.99 -15.19 27.66
N LYS A 292 -14.26 -16.23 28.10
CA LYS A 292 -13.91 -17.38 27.26
C LYS A 292 -15.12 -18.18 26.79
N ALA A 293 -16.14 -18.33 27.64
CA ALA A 293 -17.39 -18.98 27.23
C ALA A 293 -18.14 -18.18 26.16
N ILE A 294 -18.20 -16.85 26.29
CA ILE A 294 -18.82 -15.96 25.30
C ILE A 294 -18.04 -15.98 23.99
N GLU A 295 -16.70 -15.90 24.05
CA GLU A 295 -15.82 -15.99 22.87
C GLU A 295 -16.05 -17.30 22.11
N ARG A 296 -16.10 -18.44 22.83
CA ARG A 296 -16.40 -19.75 22.23
C ARG A 296 -17.76 -19.76 21.54
N LYS A 297 -18.80 -19.18 22.15
CA LYS A 297 -20.15 -19.13 21.57
C LYS A 297 -20.18 -18.29 20.28
N ILE A 298 -19.49 -17.15 20.26
CA ILE A 298 -19.36 -16.31 19.06
C ILE A 298 -18.66 -17.10 17.95
N ASP A 299 -17.54 -17.76 18.25
CA ASP A 299 -16.80 -18.56 17.28
C ASP A 299 -17.63 -19.76 16.77
N GLU A 300 -18.46 -20.37 17.61
CA GLU A 300 -19.39 -21.45 17.22
C GLU A 300 -20.48 -20.95 16.29
N ASP A 301 -21.13 -19.83 16.62
CA ASP A 301 -22.18 -19.20 15.81
C ASP A 301 -21.62 -18.73 14.45
N GLU A 302 -20.41 -18.17 14.45
CA GLU A 302 -19.72 -17.78 13.22
C GLU A 302 -19.39 -19.01 12.36
N LYS A 303 -18.86 -20.09 12.96
CA LYS A 303 -18.62 -21.36 12.22
C LYS A 303 -19.89 -21.96 11.65
N GLU A 304 -20.99 -21.93 12.40
CA GLU A 304 -22.28 -22.41 11.92
C GLU A 304 -22.81 -21.55 10.76
N TYR A 305 -22.71 -20.23 10.88
CA TYR A 305 -23.10 -19.30 9.81
C TYR A 305 -22.26 -19.53 8.55
N LEU A 306 -20.93 -19.56 8.67
CA LEU A 306 -19.98 -19.79 7.57
C LEU A 306 -20.14 -21.19 6.94
N SER A 307 -20.61 -22.17 7.71
CA SER A 307 -20.91 -23.50 7.18
C SER A 307 -22.05 -23.47 6.16
N PHE A 308 -22.95 -22.48 6.23
CA PHE A 308 -24.14 -22.40 5.38
C PHE A 308 -24.23 -21.16 4.50
N HIS A 309 -23.33 -20.18 4.64
CA HIS A 309 -23.34 -18.95 3.86
C HIS A 309 -22.03 -18.73 3.08
N ASP A 310 -22.14 -18.02 1.97
CA ASP A 310 -21.01 -17.53 1.18
C ASP A 310 -20.51 -16.20 1.76
N THR A 311 -19.22 -16.12 2.07
CA THR A 311 -18.62 -14.96 2.76
C THR A 311 -18.63 -13.68 1.94
N LEU A 312 -18.58 -13.78 0.61
CA LEU A 312 -18.54 -12.61 -0.26
C LEU A 312 -19.93 -11.97 -0.41
N THR A 313 -20.96 -12.80 -0.63
CA THR A 313 -22.30 -12.34 -1.00
C THR A 313 -23.30 -12.33 0.16
N GLY A 314 -23.01 -13.04 1.26
CA GLY A 314 -23.93 -13.24 2.38
C GLY A 314 -25.18 -14.06 2.02
N LEU A 315 -25.20 -14.69 0.84
CA LEU A 315 -26.21 -15.67 0.45
C LEU A 315 -25.92 -17.03 1.05
N TYR A 316 -26.86 -17.97 0.93
CA TYR A 316 -26.57 -19.35 1.25
C TYR A 316 -25.48 -19.91 0.33
N ASN A 317 -24.68 -20.84 0.84
CA ASN A 317 -23.68 -21.54 0.04
C ASN A 317 -24.27 -22.83 -0.56
N ARG A 318 -23.49 -23.47 -1.43
CA ARG A 318 -23.84 -24.76 -2.05
C ARG A 318 -24.26 -25.83 -1.05
N ARG A 319 -23.58 -25.94 0.09
CA ARG A 319 -23.87 -26.97 1.11
C ARG A 319 -25.28 -26.79 1.71
N PHE A 320 -25.68 -25.55 1.99
CA PHE A 320 -27.02 -25.28 2.48
C PHE A 320 -28.08 -25.60 1.42
N PHE A 321 -27.86 -25.18 0.17
CA PHE A 321 -28.77 -25.53 -0.91
C PHE A 321 -28.95 -27.04 -1.05
N GLU A 322 -27.87 -27.83 -1.10
CA GLU A 322 -27.94 -29.29 -1.25
C GLU A 322 -28.74 -29.97 -0.12
N ARG A 323 -28.72 -29.36 1.08
CA ARG A 323 -29.52 -29.82 2.22
C ARG A 323 -31.01 -29.52 2.02
N GLU A 324 -31.35 -28.28 1.67
CA GLU A 324 -32.75 -27.87 1.49
C GLU A 324 -33.37 -28.47 0.22
N PHE A 325 -32.58 -28.65 -0.83
CA PHE A 325 -33.00 -29.28 -2.09
C PHE A 325 -33.53 -30.71 -1.88
N LYS A 326 -33.03 -31.43 -0.88
CA LYS A 326 -33.54 -32.76 -0.50
C LYS A 326 -34.83 -32.69 0.31
N GLN A 327 -35.04 -31.61 1.06
CA GLN A 327 -36.19 -31.46 1.98
C GLN A 327 -37.40 -30.80 1.31
N VAL A 328 -37.17 -30.03 0.25
CA VAL A 328 -38.22 -29.26 -0.43
C VAL A 328 -39.17 -30.14 -1.25
N ASP A 329 -38.76 -31.35 -1.64
CA ASP A 329 -39.51 -32.20 -2.57
C ASP A 329 -40.70 -32.90 -1.89
N THR A 330 -41.69 -32.10 -1.52
CA THR A 330 -42.92 -32.52 -0.86
C THR A 330 -44.15 -31.94 -1.54
N ILE A 331 -45.29 -32.63 -1.42
CA ILE A 331 -46.56 -32.20 -2.04
C ILE A 331 -46.96 -30.80 -1.58
N GLN A 332 -46.72 -30.44 -0.32
CA GLN A 332 -47.08 -29.12 0.22
C GLN A 332 -46.25 -27.98 -0.38
N LYS A 333 -45.07 -28.28 -0.94
CA LYS A 333 -44.16 -27.30 -1.53
C LYS A 333 -44.30 -27.19 -3.05
N MET A 334 -45.17 -27.99 -3.66
CA MET A 334 -45.43 -27.99 -5.11
C MET A 334 -46.35 -26.83 -5.55
N PRO A 335 -46.23 -26.33 -6.79
CA PRO A 335 -45.14 -26.60 -7.75
C PRO A 335 -43.79 -26.02 -7.27
N ILE A 336 -42.69 -26.64 -7.67
CA ILE A 336 -41.33 -26.20 -7.27
C ILE A 336 -40.61 -25.72 -8.53
N SER A 337 -40.26 -24.43 -8.59
CA SER A 337 -39.41 -23.90 -9.65
C SER A 337 -37.96 -23.79 -9.17
N ILE A 338 -37.02 -24.03 -10.08
CA ILE A 338 -35.59 -23.81 -9.87
C ILE A 338 -35.13 -22.83 -10.93
N ILE A 339 -34.46 -21.76 -10.52
CA ILE A 339 -33.77 -20.83 -11.43
C ILE A 339 -32.27 -21.04 -11.27
N VAL A 340 -31.59 -21.22 -12.40
CA VAL A 340 -30.13 -21.22 -12.48
C VAL A 340 -29.72 -19.91 -13.14
N ALA A 341 -28.73 -19.25 -12.56
CA ALA A 341 -28.27 -17.92 -12.95
C ALA A 341 -26.74 -17.87 -12.99
N ASP A 342 -26.21 -17.10 -13.95
CA ASP A 342 -24.77 -16.92 -14.17
C ASP A 342 -24.47 -15.46 -14.50
N VAL A 343 -23.53 -14.85 -13.78
CA VAL A 343 -23.13 -13.45 -13.99
C VAL A 343 -22.24 -13.35 -15.22
N ASN A 344 -22.73 -12.67 -16.24
CA ASN A 344 -22.05 -12.53 -17.51
C ASN A 344 -20.81 -11.63 -17.41
N GLY A 345 -19.72 -12.05 -18.06
CA GLY A 345 -18.55 -11.19 -18.26
C GLY A 345 -17.68 -10.95 -17.02
N LEU A 346 -17.87 -11.68 -15.92
CA LEU A 346 -17.10 -11.46 -14.69
C LEU A 346 -15.58 -11.53 -14.91
N LYS A 347 -15.10 -12.47 -15.73
CA LYS A 347 -13.67 -12.57 -16.07
C LYS A 347 -13.15 -11.31 -16.76
N LEU A 348 -13.92 -10.74 -17.68
CA LEU A 348 -13.58 -9.48 -18.35
C LEU A 348 -13.48 -8.32 -17.37
N VAL A 349 -14.42 -8.25 -16.43
CA VAL A 349 -14.40 -7.23 -15.37
C VAL A 349 -13.17 -7.41 -14.48
N ASN A 350 -12.82 -8.64 -14.10
CA ASN A 350 -11.63 -8.93 -13.30
C ASN A 350 -10.34 -8.57 -14.04
N ASP A 351 -10.24 -8.92 -15.33
CA ASP A 351 -9.05 -8.63 -16.13
C ASP A 351 -8.88 -7.12 -16.38
N ALA A 352 -9.99 -6.36 -16.50
CA ALA A 352 -9.96 -4.92 -16.75
C ALA A 352 -9.85 -4.05 -15.49
N PHE A 353 -10.60 -4.38 -14.44
CA PHE A 353 -10.75 -3.53 -13.25
C PHE A 353 -10.22 -4.19 -11.96
N GLY A 354 -9.74 -5.43 -12.03
CA GLY A 354 -9.24 -6.20 -10.90
C GLY A 354 -10.34 -6.94 -10.12
N HIS A 355 -9.92 -7.92 -9.31
CA HIS A 355 -10.82 -8.81 -8.57
C HIS A 355 -11.75 -8.08 -7.59
N VAL A 356 -11.28 -7.01 -6.94
CA VAL A 356 -12.12 -6.21 -6.03
C VAL A 356 -13.36 -5.65 -6.75
N LYS A 357 -13.21 -5.26 -8.03
CA LYS A 357 -14.35 -4.78 -8.82
C LYS A 357 -15.28 -5.94 -9.21
N GLY A 358 -14.74 -7.10 -9.57
CA GLY A 358 -15.56 -8.28 -9.82
C GLY A 358 -16.33 -8.75 -8.59
N ASP A 359 -15.72 -8.67 -7.41
CA ASP A 359 -16.36 -8.94 -6.12
C ASP A 359 -17.55 -7.99 -5.89
N GLN A 360 -17.40 -6.70 -6.20
CA GLN A 360 -18.50 -5.73 -6.12
C GLN A 360 -19.63 -6.04 -7.12
N VAL A 361 -19.30 -6.49 -8.33
CA VAL A 361 -20.30 -6.94 -9.32
C VAL A 361 -21.06 -8.16 -8.81
N LEU A 362 -20.36 -9.14 -8.22
CA LEU A 362 -20.99 -10.32 -7.62
C LEU A 362 -21.88 -9.97 -6.43
N GLN A 363 -21.43 -9.08 -5.55
CA GLN A 363 -22.22 -8.59 -4.41
C GLN A 363 -23.48 -7.85 -4.87
N ALA A 364 -23.37 -7.02 -5.91
CA ALA A 364 -24.52 -6.31 -6.45
C ALA A 364 -25.50 -7.28 -7.14
N ALA A 365 -25.02 -8.26 -7.91
CA ALA A 365 -25.86 -9.31 -8.48
C ALA A 365 -26.59 -10.12 -7.39
N ALA A 366 -25.87 -10.53 -6.35
CA ALA A 366 -26.44 -11.23 -5.21
C ALA A 366 -27.52 -10.42 -4.48
N ALA A 367 -27.27 -9.13 -4.26
CA ALA A 367 -28.22 -8.22 -3.62
C ALA A 367 -29.50 -8.06 -4.46
N ILE A 368 -29.38 -7.91 -5.79
CA ILE A 368 -30.52 -7.81 -6.71
C ILE A 368 -31.35 -9.09 -6.66
N ILE A 369 -30.71 -10.25 -6.79
CA ILE A 369 -31.41 -11.55 -6.74
C ILE A 369 -32.15 -11.68 -5.40
N LYS A 370 -31.48 -11.42 -4.27
CA LYS A 370 -32.08 -11.53 -2.93
C LYS A 370 -33.26 -10.59 -2.73
N GLN A 371 -33.20 -9.35 -3.22
CA GLN A 371 -34.28 -8.37 -3.11
C GLN A 371 -35.53 -8.74 -3.92
N GLU A 372 -35.38 -9.52 -4.99
CA GLU A 372 -36.49 -9.95 -5.85
C GLU A 372 -37.15 -11.26 -5.41
N CYS A 373 -36.53 -11.95 -4.44
CA CYS A 373 -36.99 -13.21 -3.85
C CYS A 373 -37.69 -12.98 -2.51
N ARG A 374 -38.55 -13.91 -2.12
CA ARG A 374 -39.26 -13.94 -0.84
C ARG A 374 -38.38 -14.58 0.23
N GLU A 375 -38.68 -14.36 1.52
CA GLU A 375 -37.96 -15.02 2.63
C GLU A 375 -38.07 -16.55 2.58
N SER A 376 -39.15 -17.09 2.00
CA SER A 376 -39.34 -18.54 1.82
C SER A 376 -38.49 -19.14 0.70
N ASP A 377 -37.92 -18.30 -0.16
CA ASP A 377 -37.14 -18.71 -1.31
C ASP A 377 -35.69 -18.92 -0.87
N ILE A 378 -35.05 -19.96 -1.40
CA ILE A 378 -33.66 -20.24 -1.06
C ILE A 378 -32.78 -19.73 -2.19
N VAL A 379 -32.07 -18.65 -1.91
CA VAL A 379 -31.09 -18.05 -2.82
C VAL A 379 -29.70 -18.46 -2.37
N ALA A 380 -28.97 -19.18 -3.22
CA ALA A 380 -27.62 -19.63 -2.92
C ALA A 380 -26.63 -19.26 -4.03
N ARG A 381 -25.40 -18.95 -3.62
CA ARG A 381 -24.25 -18.91 -4.53
C ARG A 381 -23.71 -20.33 -4.67
N TRP A 382 -23.81 -20.87 -5.88
CA TRP A 382 -23.52 -22.26 -6.20
C TRP A 382 -22.07 -22.46 -6.65
N GLY A 383 -21.53 -21.46 -7.36
CA GLY A 383 -20.18 -21.44 -7.92
C GLY A 383 -19.54 -20.05 -7.83
N GLY A 384 -18.50 -19.80 -8.64
CA GLY A 384 -17.79 -18.50 -8.64
C GLY A 384 -18.68 -17.34 -9.10
N ASP A 385 -19.33 -17.51 -10.24
CA ASP A 385 -20.25 -16.58 -10.91
C ASP A 385 -21.68 -17.12 -10.99
N GLU A 386 -21.92 -18.30 -10.43
CA GLU A 386 -23.19 -19.03 -10.52
C GLU A 386 -24.04 -18.90 -9.26
N PHE A 387 -25.33 -18.64 -9.46
CA PHE A 387 -26.35 -18.54 -8.43
C PHE A 387 -27.50 -19.51 -8.75
N ILE A 388 -28.13 -20.02 -7.70
CA ILE A 388 -29.28 -20.89 -7.81
C ILE A 388 -30.38 -20.41 -6.87
N ILE A 389 -31.61 -20.43 -7.37
CA ILE A 389 -32.80 -19.99 -6.63
C ILE A 389 -33.79 -21.15 -6.63
N LEU A 390 -34.12 -21.64 -5.44
CA LEU A 390 -35.16 -22.64 -5.25
C LEU A 390 -36.43 -21.93 -4.78
N LEU A 391 -37.50 -22.09 -5.54
CA LEU A 391 -38.77 -21.38 -5.40
C LEU A 391 -39.89 -22.40 -5.12
N PRO A 392 -40.15 -22.74 -3.85
CA PRO A 392 -41.31 -23.55 -3.50
C PRO A 392 -42.61 -22.82 -3.84
N GLN A 393 -43.67 -23.59 -4.10
CA GLN A 393 -45.02 -23.09 -4.41
C GLN A 393 -45.03 -22.01 -5.50
N THR A 394 -44.19 -22.18 -6.51
CA THR A 394 -44.01 -21.23 -7.60
C THR A 394 -44.12 -21.98 -8.92
N ASN A 395 -44.94 -21.48 -9.84
CA ASN A 395 -45.09 -22.06 -11.17
C ASN A 395 -44.15 -21.39 -12.19
N SER A 396 -44.06 -21.95 -13.40
CA SER A 396 -43.17 -21.46 -14.45
C SER A 396 -43.43 -20.00 -14.86
N ILE A 397 -44.69 -19.57 -14.91
CA ILE A 397 -45.05 -18.20 -15.29
C ILE A 397 -44.57 -17.21 -14.21
N GLU A 398 -44.69 -17.57 -12.94
CA GLU A 398 -44.21 -16.77 -11.82
C GLU A 398 -42.68 -16.73 -11.77
N ALA A 399 -42.01 -17.86 -11.99
CA ALA A 399 -40.56 -17.94 -12.09
C ALA A 399 -40.02 -17.05 -13.22
N ASP A 400 -40.66 -17.07 -14.40
CA ASP A 400 -40.29 -16.20 -15.53
C ASP A 400 -40.51 -14.71 -15.21
N ARG A 401 -41.53 -14.36 -14.42
CA ARG A 401 -41.71 -12.98 -13.93
C ARG A 401 -40.59 -12.56 -12.99
N ILE A 402 -40.16 -13.45 -12.08
CA ILE A 402 -39.02 -13.19 -11.18
C ILE A 402 -37.75 -12.95 -12.02
N ILE A 403 -37.46 -13.83 -12.99
CA ILE A 403 -36.32 -13.66 -13.92
C ILE A 403 -36.37 -12.30 -14.62
N LYS A 404 -37.53 -11.92 -15.17
CA LYS A 404 -37.68 -10.63 -15.87
C LYS A 404 -37.40 -9.43 -14.96
N ARG A 405 -37.87 -9.46 -13.70
CA ARG A 405 -37.60 -8.37 -12.75
C ARG A 405 -36.12 -8.30 -12.36
N ILE A 406 -35.49 -9.46 -12.10
CA ILE A 406 -34.05 -9.54 -11.81
C ILE A 406 -33.24 -8.98 -12.98
N ASN A 407 -33.51 -9.43 -14.21
CA ASN A 407 -32.78 -8.98 -15.39
C ASN A 407 -32.96 -7.48 -15.67
N GLN A 408 -34.16 -6.94 -15.46
CA GLN A 408 -34.43 -5.51 -15.59
C GLN A 408 -33.63 -4.70 -14.57
N LYS A 409 -33.69 -5.07 -13.28
CA LYS A 409 -32.91 -4.41 -12.23
C LYS A 409 -31.40 -4.53 -12.47
N ALA A 410 -30.93 -5.68 -12.94
CA ALA A 410 -29.53 -5.91 -13.28
C ALA A 410 -29.08 -4.95 -14.40
N SER A 411 -29.83 -4.86 -15.50
CA SER A 411 -29.47 -3.97 -16.61
C SER A 411 -29.48 -2.48 -16.25
N ASP A 412 -30.26 -2.10 -15.25
CA ASP A 412 -30.36 -0.72 -14.75
C ASP A 412 -29.31 -0.41 -13.67
N THR A 413 -28.63 -1.43 -13.13
CA THR A 413 -27.64 -1.28 -12.08
C THR A 413 -26.23 -1.25 -12.65
N TYR A 414 -25.46 -0.24 -12.25
CA TYR A 414 -24.07 -0.08 -12.63
C TYR A 414 -23.16 -0.11 -11.40
N VAL A 415 -22.07 -0.85 -11.49
CA VAL A 415 -20.94 -0.76 -10.58
C VAL A 415 -19.88 0.09 -11.29
N ASP A 416 -19.79 1.35 -10.90
CA ASP A 416 -19.13 2.42 -11.67
C ASP A 416 -19.65 2.49 -13.12
N SER A 417 -18.83 2.16 -14.11
CA SER A 417 -19.19 2.17 -15.53
C SER A 417 -19.65 0.78 -16.04
N VAL A 418 -19.64 -0.26 -15.18
CA VAL A 418 -19.96 -1.65 -15.58
C VAL A 418 -21.41 -1.96 -15.22
N PHE A 419 -22.25 -2.22 -16.23
CA PHE A 419 -23.61 -2.71 -16.02
C PHE A 419 -23.62 -4.18 -15.59
N ILE A 420 -24.61 -4.57 -14.80
CA ILE A 420 -24.78 -5.96 -14.39
C ILE A 420 -25.59 -6.71 -15.45
N SER A 421 -25.12 -7.90 -15.83
CA SER A 421 -25.84 -8.80 -16.72
C SER A 421 -25.80 -10.21 -16.16
N ILE A 422 -26.96 -10.86 -16.13
CA ILE A 422 -27.13 -12.20 -15.56
C ILE A 422 -27.89 -13.03 -16.59
N SER A 423 -27.34 -14.16 -17.03
CA SER A 423 -28.07 -15.13 -17.83
C SER A 423 -28.80 -16.07 -16.90
N MET A 424 -30.11 -16.22 -17.10
CA MET A 424 -30.99 -16.98 -16.20
C MET A 424 -31.92 -17.89 -17.00
N ALA A 425 -32.24 -19.05 -16.43
CA ALA A 425 -33.32 -19.90 -16.90
C ALA A 425 -33.99 -20.63 -15.74
N SER A 426 -35.26 -20.96 -15.91
CA SER A 426 -36.04 -21.73 -14.94
C SER A 426 -36.49 -23.07 -15.49
N ALA A 427 -36.70 -24.03 -14.60
CA ALA A 427 -37.48 -25.23 -14.85
C ALA A 427 -38.40 -25.47 -13.64
N THR A 428 -39.56 -26.10 -13.87
CA THR A 428 -40.57 -26.28 -12.82
C THR A 428 -40.99 -27.73 -12.72
N LYS A 429 -40.96 -28.28 -11.50
CA LYS A 429 -41.56 -29.55 -11.15
C LYS A 429 -43.06 -29.34 -10.94
N VAL A 430 -43.89 -30.00 -11.76
CA VAL A 430 -45.36 -29.92 -11.67
C VAL A 430 -45.96 -31.25 -11.22
N ASN A 431 -45.39 -32.39 -11.62
CA ASN A 431 -45.84 -33.70 -11.15
C ASN A 431 -44.98 -34.18 -9.99
N VAL A 432 -45.62 -34.78 -8.99
CA VAL A 432 -44.95 -35.32 -7.78
C VAL A 432 -43.91 -36.38 -8.13
N ASN A 433 -44.15 -37.16 -9.18
CA ASN A 433 -43.30 -38.28 -9.60
C ASN A 433 -42.07 -37.85 -10.43
N ASP A 434 -41.98 -36.58 -10.85
CA ASP A 434 -40.84 -36.09 -11.62
C ASP A 434 -39.61 -35.98 -10.71
N ASP A 435 -38.43 -36.41 -11.16
CA ASP A 435 -37.20 -36.28 -10.37
C ASP A 435 -36.72 -34.82 -10.34
N LEU A 436 -36.62 -34.23 -9.14
CA LEU A 436 -36.19 -32.83 -8.98
C LEU A 436 -34.77 -32.59 -9.52
N ASN A 437 -33.89 -33.59 -9.51
CA ASN A 437 -32.56 -33.49 -10.12
C ASN A 437 -32.63 -33.30 -11.64
N LYS A 438 -33.62 -33.93 -12.32
CA LYS A 438 -33.84 -33.73 -13.75
C LYS A 438 -34.36 -32.33 -14.05
N VAL A 439 -35.17 -31.78 -13.15
CA VAL A 439 -35.67 -30.39 -13.26
C VAL A 439 -34.52 -29.41 -13.11
N LEU A 440 -33.63 -29.60 -12.12
CA LEU A 440 -32.40 -28.80 -12.00
C LEU A 440 -31.56 -28.88 -13.27
N LYS A 441 -31.31 -30.09 -13.78
CA LYS A 441 -30.52 -30.30 -15.00
C LYS A 441 -31.12 -29.59 -16.22
N LEU A 442 -32.45 -29.61 -16.33
CA LEU A 442 -33.15 -28.89 -17.40
C LEU A 442 -32.95 -27.37 -17.28
N ALA A 443 -33.03 -26.80 -16.08
CA ALA A 443 -32.78 -25.38 -15.86
C ALA A 443 -31.34 -24.98 -16.24
N GLU A 444 -30.35 -25.80 -15.85
CA GLU A 444 -28.94 -25.59 -16.24
C GLU A 444 -28.75 -25.63 -17.77
N ASP A 445 -29.30 -26.64 -18.43
CA ASP A 445 -29.12 -26.83 -19.88
C ASP A 445 -29.78 -25.68 -20.68
N VAL A 446 -30.90 -25.14 -20.20
CA VAL A 446 -31.56 -23.97 -20.81
C VAL A 446 -30.76 -22.70 -20.51
N MET A 447 -30.26 -22.51 -19.29
CA MET A 447 -29.42 -21.36 -18.93
C MET A 447 -28.16 -21.31 -19.80
N TYR A 448 -27.48 -22.46 -19.98
CA TYR A 448 -26.27 -22.54 -20.81
C TYR A 448 -26.54 -22.16 -22.27
N LYS A 449 -27.69 -22.58 -22.82
CA LYS A 449 -28.11 -22.18 -24.18
C LYS A 449 -28.37 -20.67 -24.26
N HIS A 450 -29.02 -20.07 -23.27
CA HIS A 450 -29.23 -18.62 -23.22
C HIS A 450 -27.88 -17.87 -23.13
N LYS A 451 -26.97 -18.32 -22.25
CA LYS A 451 -25.63 -17.76 -22.09
C LYS A 451 -24.86 -17.75 -23.41
N LEU A 452 -24.91 -18.82 -24.21
CA LEU A 452 -24.24 -18.86 -25.52
C LEU A 452 -24.75 -17.76 -26.47
N VAL A 453 -26.07 -17.56 -26.54
CA VAL A 453 -26.69 -16.56 -27.43
C VAL A 453 -26.44 -15.13 -26.94
N GLU A 454 -26.59 -14.88 -25.63
CA GLU A 454 -26.46 -13.56 -25.04
C GLU A 454 -24.99 -13.09 -24.94
N SER A 455 -24.05 -14.03 -24.76
CA SER A 455 -22.66 -13.70 -24.46
C SER A 455 -21.97 -12.84 -25.53
N ALA A 456 -22.29 -12.99 -26.81
CA ALA A 456 -21.69 -12.19 -27.88
C ALA A 456 -22.08 -10.70 -27.76
N SER A 457 -23.36 -10.42 -27.57
CA SER A 457 -23.88 -9.05 -27.41
C SER A 457 -23.42 -8.42 -26.10
N VAL A 458 -23.43 -9.20 -25.00
CA VAL A 458 -23.00 -8.71 -23.69
C VAL A 458 -21.52 -8.36 -23.69
N ARG A 459 -20.65 -9.22 -24.25
CA ARG A 459 -19.21 -8.94 -24.34
C ARG A 459 -18.91 -7.65 -25.09
N GLY A 460 -19.57 -7.40 -26.23
CA GLY A 460 -19.41 -6.14 -26.97
C GLY A 460 -19.81 -4.91 -26.16
N LYS A 461 -20.93 -4.99 -25.42
CA LYS A 461 -21.35 -3.92 -24.50
C LYS A 461 -20.34 -3.71 -23.35
N THR A 462 -19.79 -4.78 -22.78
CA THR A 462 -18.76 -4.70 -21.73
C THR A 462 -17.48 -4.07 -22.25
N ILE A 463 -17.02 -4.43 -23.46
CA ILE A 463 -15.87 -3.79 -24.10
C ILE A 463 -16.10 -2.29 -24.29
N ASN A 464 -17.29 -1.89 -24.78
CA ASN A 464 -17.64 -0.48 -24.89
C ASN A 464 -17.65 0.24 -23.54
N ALA A 465 -18.17 -0.39 -22.49
CA ALA A 465 -18.13 0.16 -21.13
C ALA A 465 -16.70 0.39 -20.64
N ILE A 466 -15.78 -0.54 -20.93
CA ILE A 466 -14.34 -0.40 -20.61
C ILE A 466 -13.72 0.77 -21.36
N ILE A 467 -14.02 0.91 -22.66
CA ILE A 467 -13.54 2.03 -23.49
C ILE A 467 -14.03 3.36 -22.91
N HIS A 468 -15.31 3.45 -22.56
CA HIS A 468 -15.87 4.65 -21.95
C HIS A 468 -15.21 4.98 -20.61
N ALA A 469 -15.04 3.98 -19.73
CA ALA A 469 -14.38 4.16 -18.45
C ALA A 469 -12.92 4.65 -18.60
N LEU A 470 -12.18 4.13 -19.60
CA LEU A 470 -10.82 4.57 -19.89
C LEU A 470 -10.79 6.03 -20.35
N HIS A 471 -11.70 6.41 -21.25
CA HIS A 471 -11.80 7.78 -21.76
C HIS A 471 -12.24 8.79 -20.69
N GLU A 472 -13.16 8.39 -19.80
CA GLU A 472 -13.56 9.19 -18.63
C GLU A 472 -12.40 9.39 -17.66
N LYS A 473 -11.65 8.32 -17.39
CA LYS A 473 -10.45 8.36 -16.54
C LYS A 473 -9.32 9.18 -17.14
N ASN A 474 -9.19 9.19 -18.47
CA ASN A 474 -8.15 9.96 -19.16
C ASN A 474 -8.60 10.50 -20.51
N LYS A 475 -8.97 11.79 -20.53
CA LYS A 475 -9.38 12.49 -21.75
C LYS A 475 -8.30 12.54 -22.82
N ARG A 476 -7.02 12.58 -22.42
CA ARG A 476 -5.88 12.62 -23.34
C ARG A 476 -5.74 11.31 -24.12
N GLU A 477 -6.01 10.18 -23.47
CA GLU A 477 -5.99 8.86 -24.11
C GLU A 477 -7.12 8.74 -25.16
N GLU A 478 -8.30 9.30 -24.89
CA GLU A 478 -9.38 9.34 -25.89
C GLU A 478 -8.97 10.08 -27.17
N GLU A 479 -8.38 11.26 -27.03
CA GLU A 479 -7.95 12.06 -28.18
C GLU A 479 -6.79 11.38 -28.92
N HIS A 480 -5.85 10.79 -28.19
CA HIS A 480 -4.74 10.02 -28.72
C HIS A 480 -5.22 8.84 -29.57
N SER A 481 -6.05 7.96 -29.02
CA SER A 481 -6.60 6.80 -29.74
C SER A 481 -7.36 7.21 -31.02
N LYS A 482 -8.08 8.34 -31.00
CA LYS A 482 -8.74 8.88 -32.20
C LYS A 482 -7.74 9.36 -33.26
N ARG A 483 -6.67 10.05 -32.88
CA ARG A 483 -5.64 10.52 -33.82
C ARG A 483 -4.84 9.36 -34.40
N VAL A 484 -4.43 8.40 -33.57
CA VAL A 484 -3.73 7.18 -34.01
C VAL A 484 -4.61 6.37 -34.98
N SER A 485 -5.88 6.14 -34.64
CA SER A 485 -6.84 5.47 -35.53
C SER A 485 -6.94 6.14 -36.91
N ALA A 486 -7.08 7.47 -36.94
CA ALA A 486 -7.13 8.23 -38.18
C ALA A 486 -5.81 8.12 -38.97
N LEU A 487 -4.67 8.12 -38.28
CA LEU A 487 -3.35 8.04 -38.89
C LEU A 487 -3.07 6.66 -39.49
N CYS A 488 -3.37 5.58 -38.76
CA CYS A 488 -3.30 4.22 -39.28
C CYS A 488 -4.13 4.07 -40.56
N GLY A 489 -5.34 4.64 -40.58
CA GLY A 489 -6.17 4.69 -41.77
C GLY A 489 -5.50 5.38 -42.96
N LYS A 490 -4.88 6.56 -42.75
CA LYS A 490 -4.17 7.31 -43.80
C LYS A 490 -2.96 6.54 -44.34
N ILE A 491 -2.15 5.94 -43.46
CA ILE A 491 -0.98 5.15 -43.85
C ILE A 491 -1.43 3.92 -44.65
N GLY A 492 -2.43 3.19 -44.17
CA GLY A 492 -2.97 2.02 -44.87
C GLY A 492 -3.51 2.35 -46.26
N THR A 493 -4.21 3.48 -46.41
CA THR A 493 -4.64 3.99 -47.72
C THR A 493 -3.46 4.34 -48.62
N ALA A 494 -2.43 5.03 -48.10
CA ALA A 494 -1.25 5.41 -48.87
C ALA A 494 -0.40 4.20 -49.34
N MET A 495 -0.46 3.10 -48.58
CA MET A 495 0.15 1.81 -48.91
C MET A 495 -0.71 0.95 -49.88
N GLY A 496 -1.95 1.33 -50.16
CA GLY A 496 -2.84 0.58 -51.06
C GLY A 496 -3.42 -0.69 -50.45
N LEU A 497 -3.61 -0.73 -49.12
CA LEU A 497 -4.19 -1.90 -48.45
C LEU A 497 -5.69 -2.07 -48.77
N PRO A 498 -6.22 -3.31 -48.71
CA PRO A 498 -7.65 -3.57 -48.84
C PRO A 498 -8.49 -2.80 -47.81
N GLU A 499 -9.73 -2.45 -48.15
CA GLU A 499 -10.62 -1.73 -47.22
C GLU A 499 -10.87 -2.48 -45.90
N GLY A 500 -10.87 -3.82 -45.93
CA GLY A 500 -10.97 -4.64 -44.73
C GLY A 500 -9.82 -4.39 -43.75
N ASP A 501 -8.59 -4.40 -44.25
CA ASP A 501 -7.38 -4.14 -43.46
C ASP A 501 -7.35 -2.69 -42.96
N ILE A 502 -7.81 -1.74 -43.77
CA ILE A 502 -7.94 -0.33 -43.35
C ILE A 502 -8.97 -0.18 -42.22
N ARG A 503 -10.09 -0.91 -42.26
CA ARG A 503 -11.04 -0.94 -41.14
C ARG A 503 -10.41 -1.54 -39.89
N ASN A 504 -9.68 -2.65 -40.02
CA ASN A 504 -8.96 -3.27 -38.91
C ASN A 504 -7.90 -2.31 -38.32
N LEU A 505 -7.13 -1.60 -39.16
CA LEU A 505 -6.18 -0.56 -38.76
C LEU A 505 -6.80 0.54 -37.91
N LYS A 506 -7.99 1.02 -38.32
CA LYS A 506 -8.71 2.03 -37.56
C LYS A 506 -9.17 1.49 -36.21
N THR A 507 -9.65 0.25 -36.17
CA THR A 507 -10.09 -0.39 -34.92
C THR A 507 -8.93 -0.65 -33.97
N ILE A 508 -7.80 -1.20 -34.43
CA ILE A 508 -6.62 -1.41 -33.58
C ILE A 508 -6.08 -0.07 -33.07
N GLY A 509 -6.05 0.98 -33.89
CA GLY A 509 -5.61 2.31 -33.45
C GLY A 509 -6.49 2.90 -32.37
N LEU A 510 -7.80 2.62 -32.38
CA LEU A 510 -8.72 3.06 -31.33
C LEU A 510 -8.57 2.26 -30.02
N LEU A 511 -8.16 0.99 -30.11
CA LEU A 511 -8.22 0.04 -29.00
C LEU A 511 -6.86 -0.39 -28.45
N HIS A 512 -5.74 0.00 -29.08
CA HIS A 512 -4.40 -0.48 -28.71
C HIS A 512 -4.04 -0.26 -27.24
N ASP A 513 -4.55 0.82 -26.67
CA ASP A 513 -4.31 1.21 -25.29
C ASP A 513 -5.44 0.85 -24.32
N ILE A 514 -6.42 0.02 -24.73
CA ILE A 514 -7.56 -0.36 -23.87
C ILE A 514 -7.12 -0.96 -22.53
N GLY A 515 -5.98 -1.66 -22.50
CA GLY A 515 -5.44 -2.26 -21.28
C GLY A 515 -4.92 -1.26 -20.24
N LYS A 516 -4.76 0.03 -20.61
CA LYS A 516 -4.40 1.09 -19.65
C LYS A 516 -5.45 1.30 -18.57
N ILE A 517 -6.68 0.78 -18.75
CA ILE A 517 -7.74 0.83 -17.75
C ILE A 517 -7.31 0.24 -16.40
N ALA A 518 -6.55 -0.85 -16.44
CA ALA A 518 -6.09 -1.58 -15.27
C ALA A 518 -4.89 -0.94 -14.57
N ILE A 519 -4.26 0.07 -15.19
CA ILE A 519 -3.10 0.77 -14.61
C ILE A 519 -3.60 1.83 -13.61
N SER A 520 -2.91 1.95 -12.47
CA SER A 520 -3.20 2.98 -11.48
C SER A 520 -3.14 4.39 -12.09
N GLU A 521 -4.11 5.24 -11.75
CA GLU A 521 -4.15 6.63 -12.20
C GLU A 521 -2.92 7.42 -11.75
N THR A 522 -2.38 7.10 -10.57
CA THR A 522 -1.15 7.76 -10.05
C THR A 522 0.06 7.49 -10.93
N ILE A 523 0.15 6.29 -11.52
CA ILE A 523 1.22 5.90 -12.46
C ILE A 523 0.95 6.53 -13.82
N LEU A 524 -0.29 6.44 -14.30
CA LEU A 524 -0.68 6.88 -15.63
C LEU A 524 -0.59 8.41 -15.80
N ASN A 525 -0.92 9.18 -14.75
CA ASN A 525 -0.91 10.65 -14.73
C ASN A 525 0.35 11.25 -14.07
N LYS A 526 1.39 10.44 -13.82
CA LYS A 526 2.63 10.90 -13.18
C LYS A 526 3.33 11.95 -14.03
N LYS A 527 3.71 13.09 -13.41
CA LYS A 527 4.42 14.20 -14.09
C LYS A 527 5.93 14.01 -14.21
N GLY A 528 6.51 13.05 -13.49
CA GLY A 528 7.95 12.76 -13.47
C GLY A 528 8.31 11.42 -14.14
N LYS A 529 9.60 11.07 -14.13
CA LYS A 529 10.06 9.77 -14.64
C LYS A 529 9.46 8.62 -13.83
N LEU A 530 9.14 7.54 -14.53
CA LEU A 530 8.69 6.28 -13.93
C LEU A 530 9.91 5.49 -13.42
N ASN A 531 9.76 4.84 -12.28
CA ASN A 531 10.74 3.88 -11.80
C ASN A 531 10.57 2.53 -12.54
N THR A 532 11.45 1.56 -12.25
CA THR A 532 11.43 0.25 -12.92
C THR A 532 10.15 -0.53 -12.67
N GLU A 533 9.59 -0.48 -11.46
CA GLU A 533 8.36 -1.19 -11.08
C GLU A 533 7.15 -0.59 -11.78
N GLU A 534 7.01 0.74 -11.76
CA GLU A 534 5.98 1.50 -12.46
C GLU A 534 6.05 1.27 -13.97
N TRP A 535 7.26 1.21 -14.53
CA TRP A 535 7.45 0.92 -15.96
C TRP A 535 7.03 -0.50 -16.32
N ASN A 536 7.37 -1.49 -15.49
CA ASN A 536 6.91 -2.86 -15.68
C ASN A 536 5.38 -2.96 -15.58
N GLU A 537 4.75 -2.18 -14.70
CA GLU A 537 3.29 -2.12 -14.60
C GLU A 537 2.67 -1.52 -15.86
N ILE A 538 3.27 -0.47 -16.43
CA ILE A 538 2.80 0.09 -17.70
C ILE A 538 2.91 -0.94 -18.82
N LYS A 539 4.01 -1.68 -18.95
CA LYS A 539 4.19 -2.68 -20.01
C LYS A 539 3.08 -3.73 -20.07
N ARG A 540 2.45 -4.04 -18.94
CA ARG A 540 1.36 -5.04 -18.86
C ARG A 540 0.09 -4.63 -19.61
N HIS A 541 -0.09 -3.36 -19.99
CA HIS A 541 -1.32 -2.95 -20.70
C HIS A 541 -1.53 -3.69 -22.02
N SER A 542 -0.47 -4.09 -22.73
CA SER A 542 -0.60 -4.85 -23.97
C SER A 542 -1.21 -6.23 -23.72
N GLU A 543 -0.73 -6.94 -22.69
CA GLU A 543 -1.29 -8.23 -22.26
C GLU A 543 -2.71 -8.13 -21.70
N ILE A 544 -3.00 -7.04 -20.99
CA ILE A 544 -4.34 -6.79 -20.44
C ILE A 544 -5.32 -6.46 -21.57
N GLY A 545 -4.90 -5.62 -22.53
CA GLY A 545 -5.67 -5.31 -23.73
C GLY A 545 -5.96 -6.57 -24.55
N TYR A 546 -4.98 -7.46 -24.70
CA TYR A 546 -5.16 -8.77 -25.30
C TYR A 546 -6.24 -9.60 -24.58
N ARG A 547 -6.15 -9.72 -23.25
CA ARG A 547 -7.15 -10.46 -22.44
C ARG A 547 -8.56 -9.92 -22.60
N ILE A 548 -8.71 -8.59 -22.58
CA ILE A 548 -10.01 -7.91 -22.75
C ILE A 548 -10.59 -8.21 -24.13
N LEU A 549 -9.80 -8.08 -25.18
CA LEU A 549 -10.29 -8.22 -26.56
C LEU A 549 -10.47 -9.68 -26.98
N SER A 550 -9.59 -10.60 -26.55
CA SER A 550 -9.64 -12.03 -26.90
C SER A 550 -10.87 -12.77 -26.38
N CYS A 551 -11.61 -12.20 -25.44
CA CYS A 551 -12.84 -12.79 -24.95
C CYS A 551 -13.98 -12.73 -25.98
N SER A 552 -13.90 -11.85 -26.99
CA SER A 552 -14.88 -11.77 -28.06
C SER A 552 -14.32 -12.34 -29.36
N ASN A 553 -15.02 -13.32 -29.95
CA ASN A 553 -14.61 -13.95 -31.21
C ASN A 553 -14.33 -12.93 -32.33
N ASP A 554 -15.13 -11.86 -32.42
CA ASP A 554 -15.00 -10.83 -33.45
C ASP A 554 -13.76 -9.93 -33.25
N MET A 555 -13.15 -9.98 -32.06
CA MET A 555 -12.01 -9.14 -31.66
C MET A 555 -10.73 -9.95 -31.45
N SER A 556 -10.77 -11.28 -31.60
CA SER A 556 -9.61 -12.15 -31.35
C SER A 556 -8.42 -11.80 -32.25
N GLU A 557 -8.66 -11.48 -33.52
CA GLU A 557 -7.59 -11.05 -34.45
C GLU A 557 -7.02 -9.68 -34.05
N ILE A 558 -7.90 -8.75 -33.66
CA ILE A 558 -7.51 -7.42 -33.18
C ILE A 558 -6.68 -7.52 -31.90
N ALA A 559 -7.03 -8.44 -30.99
CA ALA A 559 -6.31 -8.69 -29.75
C ALA A 559 -4.83 -9.02 -30.03
N GLU A 560 -4.54 -9.86 -31.02
CA GLU A 560 -3.16 -10.22 -31.40
C GLU A 560 -2.33 -9.01 -31.85
N TYR A 561 -2.95 -8.07 -32.59
CA TYR A 561 -2.28 -6.83 -32.99
C TYR A 561 -2.04 -5.90 -31.80
N VAL A 562 -2.99 -5.81 -30.88
CA VAL A 562 -2.88 -5.03 -29.64
C VAL A 562 -1.82 -5.63 -28.70
N LEU A 563 -1.66 -6.94 -28.63
CA LEU A 563 -0.60 -7.54 -27.81
C LEU A 563 0.80 -7.11 -28.25
N LYS A 564 1.00 -6.99 -29.57
CA LYS A 564 2.33 -6.83 -30.21
C LYS A 564 2.69 -5.38 -30.56
N HIS A 565 1.85 -4.40 -30.24
CA HIS A 565 2.04 -3.02 -30.74
C HIS A 565 3.29 -2.29 -30.23
N HIS A 566 3.92 -2.79 -29.15
CA HIS A 566 5.21 -2.30 -28.64
C HIS A 566 6.41 -3.17 -29.06
N GLU A 567 6.21 -4.13 -29.95
CA GLU A 567 7.30 -4.89 -30.55
C GLU A 567 8.09 -4.00 -31.51
N ARG A 568 9.41 -4.22 -31.59
CA ARG A 568 10.34 -3.45 -32.44
C ARG A 568 10.98 -4.38 -33.45
N LEU A 569 11.29 -3.90 -34.66
CA LEU A 569 11.90 -4.76 -35.68
C LEU A 569 13.24 -5.38 -35.25
N ASP A 570 14.01 -4.65 -34.44
CA ASP A 570 15.26 -5.13 -33.82
C ASP A 570 15.05 -6.19 -32.70
N GLY A 571 13.82 -6.37 -32.24
CA GLY A 571 13.34 -7.24 -31.15
C GLY A 571 13.80 -6.82 -29.77
N THR A 572 14.06 -5.54 -29.58
CA THR A 572 14.22 -4.92 -28.25
C THR A 572 12.88 -4.46 -27.67
N GLY A 573 11.77 -4.72 -28.39
CA GLY A 573 10.40 -4.44 -27.97
C GLY A 573 9.84 -5.42 -26.93
N TYR A 574 8.55 -5.28 -26.63
CA TYR A 574 7.83 -6.10 -25.66
C TYR A 574 6.39 -6.37 -26.15
N PRO A 575 5.69 -7.41 -25.65
CA PRO A 575 6.06 -8.31 -24.53
C PRO A 575 6.92 -9.53 -24.90
N ASN A 576 6.94 -9.96 -26.17
CA ASN A 576 7.55 -11.22 -26.59
C ASN A 576 8.96 -11.04 -27.19
N GLY A 577 9.35 -9.83 -27.62
CA GLY A 577 10.65 -9.58 -28.22
C GLY A 577 10.81 -10.19 -29.62
N ILE A 578 9.71 -10.27 -30.37
CA ILE A 578 9.68 -10.79 -31.74
C ILE A 578 10.34 -9.80 -32.72
N LYS A 579 10.84 -10.29 -33.86
CA LYS A 579 11.73 -9.53 -34.77
C LYS A 579 11.24 -9.53 -36.21
N GLY A 580 11.59 -8.46 -36.93
CA GLY A 580 11.41 -8.41 -38.38
C GLY A 580 9.98 -8.68 -38.84
N GLU A 581 9.82 -9.66 -39.73
CA GLU A 581 8.55 -10.02 -40.36
C GLU A 581 7.61 -10.83 -39.47
N ASP A 582 8.07 -11.34 -38.31
CA ASP A 582 7.20 -12.00 -37.33
C ASP A 582 6.21 -11.02 -36.69
N ILE A 583 6.48 -9.71 -36.80
CA ILE A 583 5.56 -8.64 -36.40
C ILE A 583 4.56 -8.39 -37.54
N PRO A 584 3.25 -8.60 -37.33
CA PRO A 584 2.24 -8.42 -38.37
C PRO A 584 2.30 -7.02 -39.00
N LEU A 585 2.03 -6.92 -40.29
CA LEU A 585 2.06 -5.65 -41.03
C LEU A 585 1.18 -4.57 -40.37
N LEU A 586 -0.03 -4.93 -39.95
CA LEU A 586 -0.99 -4.05 -39.28
C LEU A 586 -0.41 -3.49 -37.96
N THR A 587 0.30 -4.33 -37.20
CA THR A 587 1.02 -3.93 -35.98
C THR A 587 2.17 -2.98 -36.29
N ARG A 588 2.96 -3.23 -37.33
CA ARG A 588 4.08 -2.35 -37.73
C ARG A 588 3.59 -0.96 -38.15
N ILE A 589 2.43 -0.87 -38.81
CA ILE A 589 1.77 0.41 -39.14
C ILE A 589 1.31 1.12 -37.85
N LEU A 590 0.70 0.39 -36.92
CA LEU A 590 0.26 0.92 -35.63
C LEU A 590 1.43 1.48 -34.80
N SER A 591 2.53 0.76 -34.68
CA SER A 591 3.72 1.20 -33.92
C SER A 591 4.31 2.50 -34.46
N LEU A 592 4.31 2.69 -35.78
CA LEU A 592 4.74 3.96 -36.38
C LEU A 592 3.73 5.09 -36.11
N ALA A 593 2.43 4.79 -36.23
CA ALA A 593 1.39 5.79 -36.02
C ALA A 593 1.34 6.29 -34.56
N ASP A 594 1.49 5.38 -33.59
CA ASP A 594 1.57 5.71 -32.16
C ASP A 594 2.82 6.56 -31.86
N ALA A 595 4.00 6.16 -32.34
CA ALA A 595 5.22 6.93 -32.18
C ALA A 595 5.14 8.32 -32.83
N TYR A 596 4.48 8.44 -33.98
CA TYR A 596 4.26 9.73 -34.63
C TYR A 596 3.33 10.64 -33.82
N ASP A 597 2.20 10.13 -33.31
CA ASP A 597 1.31 10.91 -32.44
C ASP A 597 2.05 11.34 -31.16
N ALA A 598 2.92 10.48 -30.63
CA ALA A 598 3.76 10.75 -29.48
C ALA A 598 4.75 11.90 -29.71
N MET A 599 5.31 12.02 -30.92
CA MET A 599 6.26 13.09 -31.31
C MET A 599 5.58 14.43 -31.62
N THR A 600 4.36 14.39 -32.16
CA THR A 600 3.61 15.58 -32.61
C THR A 600 2.71 16.18 -31.53
N SER A 601 2.33 15.41 -30.52
CA SER A 601 1.43 15.89 -29.46
C SER A 601 2.20 16.48 -28.28
N ALA A 602 1.73 17.63 -27.77
CA ALA A 602 2.28 18.22 -26.55
C ALA A 602 2.10 17.26 -25.36
N ARG A 603 3.18 16.97 -24.62
CA ARG A 603 3.17 16.13 -23.43
C ARG A 603 3.54 16.98 -22.21
N SER A 604 3.13 16.58 -21.01
CA SER A 604 3.39 17.30 -19.74
C SER A 604 4.88 17.61 -19.45
N TYR A 605 5.80 16.98 -20.18
CA TYR A 605 7.25 17.05 -20.01
C TYR A 605 8.01 17.30 -21.33
N ARG A 606 7.32 17.49 -22.48
CA ARG A 606 7.96 17.69 -23.79
C ARG A 606 7.04 18.46 -24.74
N GLU A 607 7.57 19.53 -25.32
CA GLU A 607 6.92 20.24 -26.44
C GLU A 607 6.90 19.36 -27.70
N PRO A 608 5.92 19.55 -28.61
CA PRO A 608 5.91 18.91 -29.91
C PRO A 608 7.24 19.10 -30.65
N LEU A 609 7.71 18.05 -31.32
CA LEU A 609 8.83 18.17 -32.24
C LEU A 609 8.43 18.95 -33.49
N ASP A 610 9.38 19.66 -34.09
CA ASP A 610 9.16 20.24 -35.42
C ASP A 610 9.18 19.16 -36.51
N GLU A 611 8.65 19.49 -37.69
CA GLU A 611 8.52 18.54 -38.80
C GLU A 611 9.88 17.94 -39.22
N TYR A 612 10.95 18.74 -39.18
CA TYR A 612 12.30 18.30 -39.53
C TYR A 612 12.83 17.26 -38.53
N GLN A 613 12.66 17.53 -37.24
CA GLN A 613 13.04 16.61 -36.16
C GLN A 613 12.25 15.30 -36.25
N ILE A 614 10.95 15.36 -36.57
CA ILE A 614 10.11 14.17 -36.75
C ILE A 614 10.62 13.32 -37.91
N VAL A 615 10.85 13.92 -39.09
CA VAL A 615 11.38 13.18 -40.26
C VAL A 615 12.74 12.58 -39.92
N ARG A 616 13.63 13.34 -39.27
CA ARG A 616 14.94 12.84 -38.83
C ARG A 616 14.82 11.63 -37.90
N GLU A 617 13.93 11.66 -36.91
CA GLU A 617 13.70 10.52 -36.01
C GLU A 617 13.15 9.30 -36.75
N LEU A 618 12.22 9.48 -37.69
CA LEU A 618 11.68 8.38 -38.50
C LEU A 618 12.74 7.74 -39.41
N VAL A 619 13.67 8.54 -39.95
CA VAL A 619 14.79 8.07 -40.77
C VAL A 619 15.83 7.35 -39.93
N LEU A 620 16.25 7.93 -38.80
CA LEU A 620 17.27 7.34 -37.92
C LEU A 620 16.82 6.01 -37.31
N ASN A 621 15.53 5.88 -37.02
CA ASN A 621 14.95 4.67 -36.45
C ASN A 621 14.35 3.73 -37.52
N SER A 622 14.61 4.00 -38.81
CA SER A 622 14.27 3.12 -39.92
C SER A 622 15.07 1.82 -39.83
N CYS A 623 14.44 0.68 -40.11
CA CYS A 623 15.01 -0.68 -40.00
C CYS A 623 15.34 -1.16 -38.57
N THR A 624 15.16 -0.33 -37.53
CA THR A 624 15.38 -0.71 -36.12
C THR A 624 14.07 -0.71 -35.34
N GLN A 625 13.46 0.46 -35.18
CA GLN A 625 12.14 0.60 -34.55
C GLN A 625 11.03 0.41 -35.59
N PHE A 626 11.19 1.01 -36.77
CA PHE A 626 10.14 1.12 -37.78
C PHE A 626 10.50 0.42 -39.07
N ASP A 627 9.49 -0.12 -39.75
CA ASP A 627 9.65 -0.67 -41.09
C ASP A 627 9.99 0.45 -42.06
N HIS A 628 11.08 0.25 -42.82
CA HIS A 628 11.59 1.24 -43.77
C HIS A 628 10.54 1.67 -44.79
N ASN A 629 9.80 0.73 -45.35
CA ASN A 629 8.82 1.04 -46.39
C ASN A 629 7.61 1.79 -45.80
N ILE A 630 7.18 1.43 -44.58
CA ILE A 630 6.09 2.12 -43.90
C ILE A 630 6.50 3.56 -43.55
N ALA A 631 7.70 3.74 -43.00
CA ALA A 631 8.21 5.06 -42.63
C ALA A 631 8.37 5.97 -43.85
N ARG A 632 8.94 5.45 -44.94
CA ARG A 632 9.05 6.19 -46.21
C ARG A 632 7.68 6.59 -46.76
N VAL A 633 6.74 5.66 -46.84
CA VAL A 633 5.37 5.95 -47.33
C VAL A 633 4.69 7.00 -46.46
N HIS A 634 4.86 6.94 -45.15
CA HIS A 634 4.30 7.92 -44.24
C HIS A 634 4.86 9.33 -44.52
N VAL A 635 6.18 9.49 -44.61
CA VAL A 635 6.81 10.80 -44.88
C VAL A 635 6.42 11.34 -46.26
N GLU A 636 6.56 10.54 -47.30
CA GLU A 636 6.34 10.99 -48.68
C GLU A 636 4.87 11.21 -49.03
N LYS A 637 3.98 10.30 -48.61
CA LYS A 637 2.58 10.32 -49.05
C LYS A 637 1.62 10.90 -48.01
N VAL A 638 1.90 10.73 -46.73
CA VAL A 638 1.02 11.24 -45.65
C VAL A 638 1.46 12.62 -45.19
N MET A 639 2.75 12.84 -44.93
CA MET A 639 3.29 14.16 -44.57
C MET A 639 3.55 15.05 -45.80
N LYS A 640 3.74 14.45 -46.99
CA LYS A 640 4.11 15.15 -48.24
C LYS A 640 5.45 15.88 -48.11
N LEU A 641 6.40 15.26 -47.44
CA LEU A 641 7.77 15.74 -47.23
C LEU A 641 8.76 14.78 -47.91
N PRO A 642 9.97 15.23 -48.25
CA PRO A 642 11.01 14.35 -48.77
C PRO A 642 11.49 13.38 -47.67
N TRP A 643 11.78 12.12 -48.04
CA TRP A 643 12.26 11.09 -47.11
C TRP A 643 13.65 11.41 -46.51
N TYR A 644 14.44 12.27 -47.17
CA TYR A 644 15.72 12.76 -46.67
C TYR A 644 15.87 14.26 -46.93
N SER A 645 16.58 14.96 -46.05
CA SER A 645 16.96 16.36 -46.25
C SER A 645 17.98 16.44 -47.38
N VAL A 646 17.77 17.31 -48.35
CA VAL A 646 18.73 17.53 -49.44
C VAL A 646 19.63 18.73 -49.13
N MET A 647 19.38 19.47 -48.06
CA MET A 647 20.12 20.66 -47.64
C MET A 647 20.70 20.52 -46.22
N TYR A 648 22.02 20.51 -46.11
CA TYR A 648 22.76 20.35 -44.85
C TYR A 648 23.51 21.65 -44.49
N GLY A 649 23.80 21.85 -43.20
CA GLY A 649 24.63 22.96 -42.73
C GLY A 649 23.94 24.31 -42.54
N VAL A 650 22.60 24.37 -42.56
CA VAL A 650 21.79 25.59 -42.34
C VAL A 650 21.68 25.93 -40.84
N ASN A 651 22.83 26.10 -40.18
CA ASN A 651 22.90 26.36 -38.74
C ASN A 651 22.70 27.84 -38.40
N ASN A 652 22.12 28.12 -37.23
CA ASN A 652 22.03 29.49 -36.70
C ASN A 652 23.41 30.13 -36.63
N ALA A 653 23.48 31.44 -36.89
CA ALA A 653 24.73 32.19 -36.91
C ALA A 653 24.71 33.34 -35.90
N VAL A 654 25.88 33.66 -35.35
CA VAL A 654 26.11 34.87 -34.57
C VAL A 654 27.24 35.63 -35.25
N ILE A 655 27.01 36.90 -35.53
CA ILE A 655 27.97 37.77 -36.22
C ILE A 655 28.14 39.09 -35.48
N GLU A 656 29.33 39.67 -35.63
CA GLU A 656 29.61 40.98 -35.05
C GLU A 656 28.87 42.09 -35.80
N THR A 657 28.44 43.14 -35.10
CA THR A 657 27.83 44.30 -35.76
C THR A 657 28.84 44.97 -36.70
N GLY A 658 28.45 45.11 -37.97
CA GLY A 658 29.28 45.65 -39.05
C GLY A 658 30.09 44.61 -39.83
N SER A 659 30.02 43.33 -39.50
CA SER A 659 30.71 42.27 -40.25
C SER A 659 29.95 41.85 -41.51
N THR A 660 30.63 41.09 -42.38
CA THR A 660 30.01 40.47 -43.56
C THR A 660 29.34 39.15 -43.20
N PHE A 661 28.15 38.90 -43.74
CA PHE A 661 27.44 37.63 -43.61
C PHE A 661 27.14 37.06 -44.99
N ASN A 662 27.62 35.85 -45.27
CA ASN A 662 27.25 35.10 -46.47
C ASN A 662 26.14 34.09 -46.12
N PRO A 663 24.91 34.28 -46.64
CA PRO A 663 23.79 33.38 -46.36
C PRO A 663 24.05 31.92 -46.75
N LEU A 664 24.87 31.65 -47.76
CA LEU A 664 25.15 30.28 -48.23
C LEU A 664 26.35 29.62 -47.55
N GLN A 665 27.07 30.32 -46.67
CA GLN A 665 28.29 29.79 -46.07
C GLN A 665 28.00 28.59 -45.16
N GLY A 666 28.70 27.49 -45.41
CA GLY A 666 28.60 26.24 -44.64
C GLY A 666 27.43 25.35 -45.03
N ILE A 667 26.62 25.76 -46.01
CA ILE A 667 25.49 24.98 -46.51
C ILE A 667 25.99 24.06 -47.63
N THR A 668 25.54 22.81 -47.63
CA THR A 668 25.74 21.86 -48.72
C THR A 668 24.41 21.33 -49.19
N VAL A 669 24.31 21.03 -50.48
CA VAL A 669 23.14 20.40 -51.07
C VAL A 669 23.58 19.07 -51.64
N TYR A 670 22.84 18.01 -51.31
CA TYR A 670 23.08 16.68 -51.82
C TYR A 670 21.75 15.95 -52.01
N ASP A 671 21.50 15.51 -53.24
CA ASP A 671 20.37 14.67 -53.58
C ASP A 671 20.90 13.45 -54.35
N SER A 672 20.69 12.26 -53.76
CA SER A 672 21.15 11.00 -54.37
C SER A 672 20.37 10.61 -55.61
N GLU A 673 19.15 11.14 -55.76
CA GLU A 673 18.29 10.91 -56.90
C GLU A 673 18.51 11.98 -57.97
N ASP A 674 18.76 13.23 -57.60
CA ASP A 674 19.03 14.38 -58.47
C ASP A 674 20.46 14.93 -58.33
N PRO A 675 21.46 14.32 -59.01
CA PRO A 675 22.86 14.74 -58.90
C PRO A 675 23.17 16.13 -59.47
N ASN A 676 22.21 16.77 -60.15
CA ASN A 676 22.36 18.14 -60.66
C ASN A 676 21.93 19.20 -59.64
N LEU A 677 21.25 18.80 -58.57
CA LEU A 677 20.79 19.73 -57.53
C LEU A 677 21.99 20.28 -56.75
N SER A 678 22.06 21.60 -56.64
CA SER A 678 23.24 22.30 -56.09
C SER A 678 22.86 23.40 -55.10
N ILE A 679 23.87 23.94 -54.41
CA ILE A 679 23.70 25.10 -53.53
C ILE A 679 23.15 26.35 -54.26
N HIS A 680 23.29 26.42 -55.59
CA HIS A 680 22.82 27.54 -56.39
C HIS A 680 21.31 27.52 -56.66
N ASP A 681 20.66 26.38 -56.42
CA ASP A 681 19.22 26.21 -56.60
C ASP A 681 18.42 26.62 -55.35
N ILE A 682 19.12 27.05 -54.30
CA ILE A 682 18.52 27.56 -53.06
C ILE A 682 17.94 28.96 -53.27
N HIS A 683 16.65 29.11 -52.99
CA HIS A 683 15.96 30.38 -52.87
C HIS A 683 15.90 30.86 -51.41
N ILE A 684 16.44 32.05 -51.12
CA ILE A 684 16.48 32.60 -49.76
C ILE A 684 15.46 33.74 -49.62
N ILE A 685 14.60 33.66 -48.60
CA ILE A 685 13.63 34.69 -48.22
C ILE A 685 14.06 35.32 -46.89
N GLY A 686 14.14 36.64 -46.87
CA GLY A 686 14.60 37.43 -45.72
C GLY A 686 15.93 38.13 -45.98
N ASP A 687 16.29 39.08 -45.12
CA ASP A 687 17.55 39.81 -45.20
C ASP A 687 18.12 40.07 -43.80
N VAL A 688 19.45 40.10 -43.68
CA VAL A 688 20.17 40.32 -42.42
C VAL A 688 20.86 41.67 -42.49
N ASN A 689 20.39 42.64 -41.72
CA ASN A 689 21.07 43.93 -41.61
C ASN A 689 22.22 43.82 -40.60
N THR A 690 23.43 43.57 -41.10
CA THR A 690 24.63 43.38 -40.27
C THR A 690 25.05 44.66 -39.52
N ASN A 691 24.53 45.84 -39.89
CA ASN A 691 24.84 47.11 -39.23
C ASN A 691 23.91 47.44 -38.05
N LYS A 692 22.89 46.62 -37.79
CA LYS A 692 21.94 46.83 -36.71
C LYS A 692 21.88 45.61 -35.81
N THR A 693 22.11 45.81 -34.52
CA THR A 693 22.00 44.74 -33.52
C THR A 693 20.58 44.19 -33.46
N GLY A 694 20.44 42.88 -33.48
CA GLY A 694 19.15 42.19 -33.49
C GLY A 694 19.23 40.75 -34.01
N THR A 695 18.13 40.02 -33.93
CA THR A 695 18.00 38.67 -34.52
C THR A 695 17.17 38.74 -35.80
N TYR A 696 17.75 38.28 -36.89
CA TYR A 696 17.15 38.24 -38.23
C TYR A 696 16.82 36.79 -38.59
N SER A 697 15.75 36.58 -39.35
CA SER A 697 15.32 35.25 -39.80
C SER A 697 15.43 35.15 -41.32
N LEU A 698 16.11 34.10 -41.77
CA LEU A 698 16.17 33.70 -43.18
C LEU A 698 15.45 32.37 -43.37
N ILE A 699 14.79 32.22 -44.52
CA ILE A 699 14.13 30.97 -44.94
C ILE A 699 14.79 30.52 -46.23
N TYR A 700 15.38 29.33 -46.23
CA TYR A 700 16.01 28.70 -47.37
C TYR A 700 15.02 27.73 -47.98
N MET A 701 14.82 27.78 -49.29
CA MET A 701 13.96 26.85 -50.01
C MET A 701 14.73 26.21 -51.16
N ILE A 702 14.52 24.92 -51.41
CA ILE A 702 15.07 24.24 -52.59
C ILE A 702 14.02 23.27 -53.13
N GLU A 703 13.84 23.26 -54.45
CA GLU A 703 12.91 22.37 -55.15
C GLU A 703 13.70 21.27 -55.86
N ASN A 704 13.41 20.00 -55.56
CA ASN A 704 14.02 18.89 -56.29
C ASN A 704 13.31 18.64 -57.63
N ARG A 705 13.90 17.85 -58.54
CA ARG A 705 13.29 17.48 -59.84
C ARG A 705 11.89 16.85 -59.78
N HIS A 706 11.45 16.39 -58.61
CA HIS A 706 10.13 15.81 -58.39
C HIS A 706 9.08 16.85 -57.95
N GLY A 707 9.46 18.14 -57.90
CA GLY A 707 8.58 19.25 -57.52
C GLY A 707 8.36 19.36 -56.00
N SER A 708 9.15 18.65 -55.20
CA SER A 708 9.09 18.73 -53.73
C SER A 708 9.99 19.86 -53.25
N ILE A 709 9.45 20.75 -52.40
CA ILE A 709 10.17 21.92 -51.91
C ILE A 709 10.57 21.68 -50.44
N GLU A 710 11.86 21.59 -50.15
CA GLU A 710 12.39 21.62 -48.79
C GLU A 710 12.51 23.08 -48.31
N ARG A 711 12.17 23.35 -47.04
CA ARG A 711 12.25 24.69 -46.42
C ARG A 711 12.94 24.64 -45.07
N ILE A 712 14.01 25.41 -44.87
CA ILE A 712 14.78 25.45 -43.60
C ILE A 712 14.94 26.90 -43.12
N GLY A 713 14.69 27.14 -41.84
CA GLY A 713 14.85 28.46 -41.21
C GLY A 713 16.22 28.63 -40.53
N ARG A 714 16.87 29.78 -40.72
CA ARG A 714 18.11 30.18 -40.04
C ARG A 714 17.92 31.48 -39.27
N LYS A 715 18.30 31.51 -38.00
CA LYS A 715 18.40 32.75 -37.22
C LYS A 715 19.82 33.29 -37.24
N VAL A 716 19.96 34.58 -37.50
CA VAL A 716 21.24 35.29 -37.50
C VAL A 716 21.20 36.40 -36.45
N SER A 717 21.99 36.27 -35.40
CA SER A 717 22.08 37.27 -34.33
C SER A 717 23.27 38.19 -34.56
N VAL A 718 22.99 39.48 -34.70
CA VAL A 718 23.97 40.55 -34.90
C VAL A 718 24.18 41.26 -33.56
N GLY A 719 25.41 41.27 -33.03
CA GLY A 719 25.71 41.87 -31.72
C GLY A 719 27.21 42.07 -31.46
N LYS A 720 27.59 42.50 -30.25
CA LYS A 720 29.01 42.55 -29.84
C LYS A 720 29.47 41.17 -29.38
N LEU A 721 30.42 40.57 -30.09
CA LEU A 721 31.06 39.32 -29.69
C LEU A 721 32.07 39.62 -28.57
N THR A 722 31.81 39.16 -27.35
CA THR A 722 32.83 39.17 -26.28
C THR A 722 33.93 38.18 -26.63
N GLN A 723 35.15 38.67 -26.79
CA GLN A 723 36.33 37.90 -27.17
C GLN A 723 36.58 36.70 -26.24
N THR A 724 36.63 35.51 -26.82
CA THR A 724 37.47 34.43 -26.32
C THR A 724 38.53 34.16 -27.39
N ASN A 725 39.79 34.31 -26.99
CA ASN A 725 40.97 34.20 -27.86
C ASN A 725 40.99 32.89 -28.65
N ILE A 726 40.92 32.99 -29.98
CA ILE A 726 41.33 31.90 -30.88
C ILE A 726 42.60 32.37 -31.59
N ILE A 727 43.72 31.76 -31.21
CA ILE A 727 45.01 31.92 -31.87
C ILE A 727 44.92 31.17 -33.22
N LYS A 728 45.11 31.91 -34.32
CA LYS A 728 45.43 31.33 -35.62
C LYS A 728 46.84 30.73 -35.56
N THR A 729 46.99 29.45 -35.88
CA THR A 729 48.26 28.92 -36.38
C THR A 729 47.99 27.79 -37.38
N GLU A 730 48.52 27.96 -38.59
CA GLU A 730 48.63 26.96 -39.64
C GLU A 730 49.43 25.75 -39.13
N CYS A 731 49.05 24.55 -39.57
CA CYS A 731 49.92 23.38 -39.50
C CYS A 731 49.72 22.55 -40.77
N GLU A 732 50.58 22.77 -41.75
CA GLU A 732 50.75 21.95 -42.94
C GLU A 732 52.01 21.09 -42.75
N LYS A 733 51.84 19.79 -42.51
CA LYS A 733 52.75 18.72 -42.99
C LYS A 733 52.18 17.34 -42.63
N TRP A 734 51.67 16.67 -43.66
CA TRP A 734 51.22 15.29 -43.60
C TRP A 734 52.44 14.34 -43.62
N LYS A 735 52.43 13.28 -42.79
CA LYS A 735 53.40 12.17 -42.89
C LYS A 735 52.71 10.92 -43.43
N THR A 736 53.35 10.23 -44.36
CA THR A 736 52.89 8.94 -44.87
C THR A 736 53.46 7.80 -44.03
N ILE A 737 52.61 6.87 -43.61
CA ILE A 737 52.97 5.66 -42.86
C ILE A 737 52.35 4.43 -43.53
N GLU A 738 53.07 3.32 -43.54
CA GLU A 738 52.59 2.06 -44.12
C GLU A 738 52.28 1.07 -42.99
N ILE A 739 51.05 0.56 -42.96
CA ILE A 739 50.55 -0.34 -41.93
C ILE A 739 49.94 -1.56 -42.60
N ASP A 740 50.54 -2.73 -42.37
CA ASP A 740 50.00 -4.02 -42.80
C ASP A 740 49.70 -4.11 -44.32
N GLY A 741 50.49 -3.40 -45.13
CA GLY A 741 50.40 -3.33 -46.60
C GLY A 741 49.49 -2.21 -47.14
N ALA A 742 48.98 -1.33 -46.29
CA ALA A 742 48.20 -0.15 -46.67
C ALA A 742 48.91 1.15 -46.30
N GLU A 743 48.91 2.14 -47.20
CA GLU A 743 49.52 3.45 -46.97
C GLU A 743 48.49 4.44 -46.40
N PHE A 744 48.92 5.25 -45.43
CA PHE A 744 48.09 6.27 -44.78
C PHE A 744 48.82 7.59 -44.66
N LYS A 745 48.11 8.71 -44.83
CA LYS A 745 48.60 10.05 -44.47
C LYS A 745 47.98 10.51 -43.15
N CYS A 746 48.79 10.99 -42.22
CA CYS A 746 48.31 11.54 -40.96
C CYS A 746 48.83 12.97 -40.70
N SER A 747 48.02 13.80 -40.04
CA SER A 747 48.43 15.11 -39.52
C SER A 747 47.62 15.48 -38.26
N LEU A 748 48.23 16.26 -37.37
CA LEU A 748 47.60 16.81 -36.16
C LEU A 748 47.35 18.31 -36.35
N LYS A 749 46.22 18.83 -35.86
CA LYS A 749 45.89 20.27 -35.99
C LYS A 749 45.52 20.89 -34.63
N GLY A 750 46.54 21.41 -33.91
CA GLY A 750 46.40 22.10 -32.62
C GLY A 750 47.58 21.81 -31.66
N HIS A 751 47.90 22.76 -30.76
CA HIS A 751 49.20 22.84 -30.04
C HIS A 751 49.56 21.62 -29.17
N ASN A 752 50.70 20.92 -29.30
CA ASN A 752 51.49 20.37 -30.42
C ASN A 752 52.57 19.46 -29.79
N ILE A 753 52.91 18.30 -30.37
CA ILE A 753 54.08 17.50 -29.97
C ILE A 753 54.92 17.09 -31.18
N ASP A 754 56.20 17.42 -31.08
CA ASP A 754 57.28 16.98 -31.95
C ASP A 754 57.94 15.73 -31.34
N LEU A 755 58.30 14.74 -32.17
CA LEU A 755 59.70 14.32 -32.33
C LEU A 755 59.95 13.14 -33.30
N ASP A 756 61.25 12.98 -33.48
CA ASP A 756 62.12 12.19 -34.36
C ASP A 756 62.04 10.65 -34.19
N ILE A 757 62.33 9.89 -35.25
CA ILE A 757 62.09 8.43 -35.35
C ILE A 757 63.42 7.67 -35.47
N THR A 758 63.60 6.63 -34.63
CA THR A 758 64.60 5.58 -34.87
C THR A 758 64.11 4.17 -34.51
N LYS A 759 63.74 3.41 -35.56
CA LYS A 759 63.76 1.92 -35.74
C LYS A 759 63.05 0.95 -34.78
N GLY A 760 62.26 0.04 -35.41
CA GLY A 760 62.09 -1.41 -35.10
C GLY A 760 61.02 -1.76 -34.04
N GLY A 761 60.26 -2.86 -34.05
CA GLY A 761 60.16 -4.04 -34.91
C GLY A 761 59.76 -5.30 -34.09
N SER A 762 58.70 -6.00 -34.53
CA SER A 762 58.38 -7.46 -34.38
C SER A 762 57.38 -8.02 -33.34
N ASN A 763 56.52 -8.90 -33.89
CA ASN A 763 56.04 -10.23 -33.42
C ASN A 763 55.02 -10.38 -32.28
N SER A 764 53.99 -9.54 -32.28
CA SER A 764 52.57 -9.86 -32.03
C SER A 764 51.89 -8.49 -31.90
N TRP A 765 50.65 -8.36 -32.37
CA TRP A 765 49.96 -7.07 -32.61
C TRP A 765 50.50 -6.36 -33.86
N SER A 766 49.64 -6.24 -34.88
CA SER A 766 49.97 -5.71 -36.20
C SER A 766 50.12 -4.19 -36.16
N SER A 767 51.35 -3.71 -36.23
CA SER A 767 51.70 -2.29 -36.43
C SER A 767 51.25 -1.33 -35.31
N GLN A 768 52.22 -0.75 -34.61
CA GLN A 768 51.97 0.17 -33.50
C GLN A 768 52.43 1.58 -33.88
N LEU A 769 51.58 2.57 -33.68
CA LEU A 769 51.94 3.99 -33.78
C LEU A 769 51.89 4.59 -32.38
N VAL A 770 53.05 4.88 -31.78
CA VAL A 770 53.14 5.44 -30.44
C VAL A 770 53.57 6.90 -30.54
N TYR A 771 52.78 7.80 -29.96
CA TYR A 771 53.13 9.20 -29.74
C TYR A 771 53.51 9.38 -28.28
N PRO A 772 54.80 9.46 -27.95
CA PRO A 772 55.21 9.49 -26.56
C PRO A 772 54.97 10.87 -25.93
N SER A 773 54.77 10.88 -24.62
CA SER A 773 54.80 12.10 -23.78
C SER A 773 53.78 13.17 -24.18
N ILE A 774 52.53 12.75 -24.48
CA ILE A 774 51.44 13.68 -24.80
C ILE A 774 50.73 14.19 -23.56
N LYS A 775 50.75 15.53 -23.42
CA LYS A 775 50.02 16.23 -22.38
C LYS A 775 48.59 16.50 -22.83
N LEU A 776 47.67 15.67 -22.33
CA LEU A 776 46.23 15.82 -22.57
C LEU A 776 45.60 16.67 -21.46
N GLU A 777 44.75 17.62 -21.84
CA GLU A 777 44.05 18.56 -20.98
C GLU A 777 42.56 18.23 -20.95
N LYS A 778 41.97 18.32 -19.76
CA LYS A 778 40.54 18.08 -19.56
C LYS A 778 39.69 19.07 -20.35
N ASP A 779 38.52 18.60 -20.80
CA ASP A 779 37.53 19.38 -21.53
C ASP A 779 37.96 19.90 -22.90
N LYS A 780 39.16 19.52 -23.37
CA LYS A 780 39.62 19.81 -24.74
C LYS A 780 39.30 18.66 -25.68
N GLU A 781 38.92 19.04 -26.89
CA GLU A 781 38.66 18.11 -27.99
C GLU A 781 39.96 17.87 -28.75
N TYR A 782 40.25 16.60 -28.97
CA TYR A 782 41.39 16.14 -29.75
C TYR A 782 40.88 15.55 -31.05
N VAL A 783 41.45 16.03 -32.17
CA VAL A 783 41.06 15.62 -33.51
C VAL A 783 42.27 14.98 -34.19
N ILE A 784 42.09 13.74 -34.64
CA ILE A 784 43.10 13.02 -35.40
C ILE A 784 42.52 12.69 -36.77
N ARG A 785 43.25 13.08 -37.83
CA ARG A 785 42.86 12.82 -39.22
C ARG A 785 43.78 11.79 -39.83
N PHE A 786 43.18 10.80 -40.49
CA PHE A 786 43.92 9.86 -41.31
C PHE A 786 43.18 9.60 -42.62
N GLU A 787 43.96 9.48 -43.69
CA GLU A 787 43.46 9.18 -45.04
C GLU A 787 44.04 7.83 -45.47
N ALA A 788 43.18 6.90 -45.87
CA ALA A 788 43.60 5.64 -46.48
C ALA A 788 43.93 5.87 -47.96
N LEU A 789 45.18 5.63 -48.34
CA LEU A 789 45.68 5.89 -49.70
C LEU A 789 45.59 4.66 -50.63
N SER A 790 45.18 3.50 -50.10
CA SER A 790 45.06 2.23 -50.82
C SER A 790 43.80 1.47 -50.41
N ASP A 791 43.35 0.52 -51.24
CA ASP A 791 42.17 -0.31 -50.99
C ASP A 791 42.37 -1.24 -49.78
N ILE A 792 41.60 -1.02 -48.72
CA ILE A 792 41.61 -1.83 -47.50
C ILE A 792 40.38 -2.75 -47.55
N LYS A 793 40.59 -4.05 -47.70
CA LYS A 793 39.52 -5.07 -47.58
C LYS A 793 39.70 -5.85 -46.29
N ASP A 794 38.61 -5.98 -45.54
CA ASP A 794 38.46 -6.92 -44.42
C ASP A 794 39.44 -6.75 -43.24
N LYS A 795 39.97 -5.54 -43.03
CA LYS A 795 40.79 -5.19 -41.85
C LYS A 795 39.93 -4.48 -40.80
N GLU A 796 40.07 -4.87 -39.53
CA GLU A 796 39.43 -4.21 -38.39
C GLU A 796 40.37 -3.15 -37.79
N LEU A 797 39.85 -1.95 -37.54
CA LEU A 797 40.56 -0.88 -36.87
C LEU A 797 40.23 -0.89 -35.37
N PHE A 798 41.25 -0.95 -34.52
CA PHE A 798 41.12 -0.80 -33.08
C PHE A 798 41.85 0.49 -32.66
N VAL A 799 41.26 1.25 -31.73
CA VAL A 799 41.88 2.47 -31.21
C VAL A 799 41.95 2.37 -29.69
N SER A 800 43.16 2.48 -29.17
CA SER A 800 43.48 2.44 -27.75
C SER A 800 44.16 3.75 -27.39
N VAL A 801 43.91 4.28 -26.20
CA VAL A 801 44.59 5.50 -25.70
C VAL A 801 44.92 5.20 -24.26
N GLY A 802 46.18 5.27 -23.85
CA GLY A 802 46.62 4.68 -22.59
C GLY A 802 47.95 5.21 -22.07
N TRP A 803 48.55 4.50 -21.13
CA TRP A 803 49.95 4.68 -20.74
C TRP A 803 50.64 3.31 -20.63
N LEU A 804 51.94 3.26 -20.86
CA LEU A 804 52.76 2.07 -20.66
C LEU A 804 53.23 2.02 -19.20
N ASP A 805 52.91 0.94 -18.49
CA ASP A 805 53.57 0.67 -17.21
C ASP A 805 54.93 0.01 -17.52
N VAL A 806 55.99 0.81 -17.39
CA VAL A 806 57.36 0.44 -17.73
C VAL A 806 57.94 -0.60 -16.77
N GLU A 807 57.39 -0.76 -15.56
CA GLU A 807 57.84 -1.77 -14.59
C GLU A 807 57.27 -3.16 -14.92
N HIS A 808 56.08 -3.20 -15.51
CA HIS A 808 55.35 -4.44 -15.82
C HIS A 808 55.29 -4.76 -17.32
N ASP A 809 55.86 -3.90 -18.16
CA ASP A 809 55.91 -3.99 -19.63
C ASP A 809 54.51 -4.25 -20.24
N TYR A 810 53.49 -3.60 -19.67
CA TYR A 810 52.08 -3.80 -20.03
C TYR A 810 51.36 -2.47 -20.24
N TRP A 811 50.45 -2.44 -21.23
CA TRP A 811 49.73 -1.23 -21.63
C TRP A 811 48.41 -1.06 -20.87
N HIS A 812 48.24 0.07 -20.19
CA HIS A 812 46.97 0.44 -19.55
C HIS A 812 46.19 1.40 -20.45
N SER A 813 45.12 0.92 -21.09
CA SER A 813 44.24 1.77 -21.92
C SER A 813 43.15 2.48 -21.10
N PHE A 814 43.00 3.78 -21.33
CA PHE A 814 41.86 4.62 -20.96
C PHE A 814 40.65 4.41 -21.89
N LEU A 815 40.87 3.97 -23.14
CA LEU A 815 39.82 3.78 -24.16
C LEU A 815 39.66 2.29 -24.48
N LYS A 816 38.47 1.73 -24.24
CA LYS A 816 38.16 0.34 -24.59
C LYS A 816 37.10 0.27 -25.67
N THR A 817 37.46 -0.27 -26.84
CA THR A 817 36.52 -0.58 -27.93
C THR A 817 36.00 -1.99 -27.76
N SER A 818 34.90 -2.19 -27.02
CA SER A 818 34.33 -3.54 -26.87
C SER A 818 33.45 -3.96 -28.04
N ASP A 819 32.89 -3.03 -28.84
CA ASP A 819 31.91 -3.40 -29.89
C ASP A 819 31.98 -2.58 -31.19
N ASN A 820 32.94 -1.65 -31.34
CA ASN A 820 33.09 -0.86 -32.56
C ASN A 820 34.05 -1.52 -33.54
N LYS A 821 33.60 -2.63 -34.14
CA LYS A 821 34.26 -3.22 -35.31
C LYS A 821 33.99 -2.33 -36.53
N PHE A 822 35.00 -1.61 -37.00
CA PHE A 822 34.91 -0.87 -38.25
C PHE A 822 35.42 -1.76 -39.38
N ILE A 823 34.51 -2.28 -40.19
CA ILE A 823 34.86 -2.88 -41.49
C ILE A 823 35.05 -1.71 -42.45
N LEU A 824 36.30 -1.46 -42.82
CA LEU A 824 36.66 -0.50 -43.87
C LEU A 824 36.33 -1.15 -45.21
N SER A 825 35.51 -0.48 -46.02
CA SER A 825 35.19 -0.93 -47.38
C SER A 825 35.92 -0.05 -48.40
N SER A 826 36.48 -0.70 -49.42
CA SER A 826 37.33 -0.18 -50.48
C SER A 826 36.80 1.08 -51.20
N TYR A 827 37.15 2.28 -50.73
CA TYR A 827 37.40 3.50 -51.51
C TYR A 827 38.13 4.52 -50.59
N ALA A 828 39.04 5.32 -51.13
CA ALA A 828 39.81 6.32 -50.38
C ALA A 828 38.87 7.25 -49.59
N GLN A 829 38.86 7.09 -48.27
CA GLN A 829 37.98 7.81 -47.34
C GLN A 829 38.87 8.52 -46.32
N MET A 830 38.53 9.78 -46.03
CA MET A 830 39.14 10.55 -44.96
C MET A 830 38.37 10.28 -43.68
N TYR A 831 39.08 9.90 -42.63
CA TYR A 831 38.48 9.60 -41.33
C TYR A 831 38.95 10.63 -40.31
N GLU A 832 38.00 11.14 -39.52
CA GLU A 832 38.28 12.04 -38.40
C GLU A 832 37.81 11.39 -37.10
N LEU A 833 38.75 11.18 -36.18
CA LEU A 833 38.44 10.74 -34.82
C LEU A 833 38.45 11.96 -33.90
N ILE A 834 37.31 12.22 -33.26
CA ILE A 834 37.16 13.29 -32.28
C ILE A 834 36.87 12.66 -30.93
N PHE A 835 37.71 12.97 -29.94
CA PHE A 835 37.48 12.51 -28.57
C PHE A 835 37.77 13.63 -27.55
N LYS A 836 37.12 13.51 -26.40
CA LYS A 836 37.19 14.45 -25.29
C LYS A 836 37.45 13.67 -24.00
N MET A 837 38.34 14.16 -23.14
CA MET A 837 38.69 13.50 -21.88
C MET A 837 37.85 14.08 -20.73
N ASP A 838 37.15 13.20 -19.99
CA ASP A 838 36.18 13.61 -18.96
C ASP A 838 36.78 13.67 -17.53
N ASP A 839 37.90 13.01 -17.24
CA ASP A 839 38.48 12.93 -15.87
C ASP A 839 39.89 13.52 -15.69
N ASN A 840 40.17 13.95 -14.45
CA ASN A 840 41.30 14.81 -14.03
C ASN A 840 42.64 14.08 -13.78
N THR A 841 42.94 13.03 -14.53
CA THR A 841 44.28 12.42 -14.50
C THR A 841 45.19 13.13 -15.49
N TYR A 842 45.93 14.13 -14.99
CA TYR A 842 47.12 14.63 -15.68
C TYR A 842 48.15 13.50 -15.70
N VAL A 843 48.43 12.94 -16.88
CA VAL A 843 49.49 11.96 -17.06
C VAL A 843 50.25 12.36 -18.32
N ASP A 844 51.57 12.39 -18.26
CA ASP A 844 52.40 12.28 -19.46
C ASP A 844 52.10 10.90 -20.03
N ALA A 845 51.17 10.84 -20.97
CA ALA A 845 50.64 9.59 -21.50
C ALA A 845 51.21 9.36 -22.90
N ASP A 846 51.50 8.11 -23.21
CA ASP A 846 51.87 7.70 -24.56
C ASP A 846 50.59 7.35 -25.33
N LEU A 847 50.38 7.98 -26.49
CA LEU A 847 49.19 7.72 -27.32
C LEU A 847 49.51 6.59 -28.30
N LYS A 848 48.85 5.42 -28.18
CA LYS A 848 49.17 4.23 -28.98
C LYS A 848 48.02 3.73 -29.85
N PHE A 849 48.23 3.75 -31.16
CA PHE A 849 47.32 3.15 -32.14
C PHE A 849 47.76 1.73 -32.47
N GLU A 850 46.83 0.78 -32.42
CA GLU A 850 47.07 -0.63 -32.73
C GLU A 850 46.09 -1.13 -33.79
N PHE A 851 46.59 -1.74 -34.85
CA PHE A 851 45.76 -2.26 -35.93
C PHE A 851 45.73 -3.80 -35.81
N GLY A 852 44.62 -4.51 -36.07
CA GLY A 852 44.63 -5.98 -35.97
C GLY A 852 43.28 -6.69 -35.93
N THR A 853 43.28 -8.00 -35.66
CA THR A 853 42.06 -8.85 -35.53
C THR A 853 41.94 -9.38 -34.08
N GLY A 854 41.01 -8.84 -33.29
CA GLY A 854 40.96 -9.05 -31.83
C GLY A 854 40.48 -10.44 -31.35
N GLY A 855 41.13 -10.98 -30.31
CA GLY A 855 40.76 -12.22 -29.60
C GLY A 855 39.90 -12.01 -28.34
N LYS A 856 39.11 -13.02 -27.96
CA LYS A 856 38.09 -13.03 -26.88
C LYS A 856 38.64 -12.82 -25.46
N GLY A 857 38.00 -11.94 -24.67
CA GLY A 857 38.18 -11.87 -23.21
C GLY A 857 37.74 -10.53 -22.58
N ASN A 858 36.58 -10.52 -21.93
CA ASN A 858 35.90 -9.32 -21.41
C ASN A 858 36.55 -8.67 -20.17
N ILE A 859 36.49 -7.33 -20.09
CA ILE A 859 36.40 -6.53 -18.86
C ILE A 859 35.52 -5.31 -19.19
N CYS A 860 34.57 -4.97 -18.33
CA CYS A 860 33.53 -3.94 -18.54
C CYS A 860 33.61 -2.86 -17.45
N ILE A 861 33.56 -1.58 -17.84
CA ILE A 861 33.29 -0.42 -16.98
C ILE A 861 32.44 0.59 -17.78
N LYS A 862 31.53 1.29 -17.09
CA LYS A 862 30.52 2.22 -17.62
C LYS A 862 31.00 3.68 -17.62
N ASP A 863 30.28 4.50 -18.40
CA ASP A 863 30.32 5.96 -18.49
C ASP A 863 31.51 6.57 -19.24
N VAL A 864 31.56 6.33 -20.56
CA VAL A 864 32.37 7.10 -21.52
C VAL A 864 31.48 7.57 -22.67
N SER A 865 31.59 8.85 -23.04
CA SER A 865 30.84 9.49 -24.13
C SER A 865 31.71 9.73 -25.36
N ILE A 866 31.56 8.90 -26.39
CA ILE A 866 32.05 9.22 -27.74
C ILE A 866 31.07 10.20 -28.37
N LEU A 867 31.53 11.41 -28.70
CA LEU A 867 30.63 12.49 -29.17
C LEU A 867 30.18 12.28 -30.63
N GLU A 868 31.04 11.77 -31.52
CA GLU A 868 30.64 11.43 -32.89
C GLU A 868 31.71 10.60 -33.63
N PHE A 869 31.30 9.64 -34.47
CA PHE A 869 32.14 8.99 -35.48
C PHE A 869 31.59 9.39 -36.84
N ILE A 870 32.32 10.23 -37.57
CA ILE A 870 31.91 10.71 -38.90
C ILE A 870 32.72 9.94 -39.93
N ARG A 871 32.00 9.21 -40.78
CA ARG A 871 32.53 8.31 -41.80
C ARG A 871 32.86 9.04 -43.10
#